data_AF-A0A3S0X833-F1
#
_entry.id   AF-A0A3S0X833-F1
#
_cell.length_a   1.000
_cell.length_b   1.000
_cell.length_c   1.000
_cell.angle_alpha   90.00
_cell.angle_beta   90.00
_cell.angle_gamma   90.00
#
_symmetry.space_group_name_H-M   'P 1'
#
loop_
_entity.id
_entity.type
_entity.pdbx_description
1 polymer ?
#
loop_
_entity_poly.entity_id
_entity_poly.type
_entity_poly.pdbx_seq_one_letter_code
_entity_poly.pdbx_strand_id
1 'polypeptide(L)'
;MPREKVDNSGKGNCMYYAYSISLMYFLLNKRNPEFAEQIFTKLELSELQKKQLHALLKNPQKLHFSAEQIATIIEPILGEATRRMAALQVKEELLHKPKRSSLLTAINYGLLYLFRLELEKNQSPLAVLFEDQEFNLPDYTEAEIYKVFNIRKPDSELHQHMAKHYPTIIDRYFAEWSTQAEKIYQEKLALLKRKIIEEYEVQQQFIKDLLQEGKLDFPQVINKFVSQWDLFLQKTYEESDKTLSKIDLAKKPELRYQFLHRLLPKKELSFIEAKAQYPQEWEAYVAKIVKEEIFTQEEIQAHILHQRLFCKEIIQNKTLPFKEVIKDHQTAWLALIEKLYQDQKDSIRKDELSVTPFYHNAFLSNLVFETASQFFTANNNLNINKYIAHLDTNTVWGSEETLINLHDYLQGRQEYPNGNDGVDIVYDNEMLLEIYHNGVPSSGSQLRRPDLLLNNLGRFHWVSLVEPSAARVSSPTENHAKKTVVFKLEDKSKEEDSRLSIHLSQANKTTNQSTTDPISPTENRMAHLTFCGFNTYLEQLEEKAALLVKKSVKASEEAFNLCARLAEERKKFIAPNATMSTKEFAERCQGLIKEAPKCHLEKHRGIGIILNGILNALICLANIALRTGNFIYGRYELIDPNRINTESIKQVKAIDVSLEALKAIRARDDQKLIGLPPLAVAPESPRFK
;
A
#
# COMPACT_ATOMS: atom_id res chain seq x y z
N MET A 1 6.82 -5.21 30.02
CA MET A 1 6.59 -4.55 31.33
C MET A 1 5.10 -4.26 31.45
N PRO A 2 4.47 -4.46 32.63
CA PRO A 2 3.08 -4.07 32.81
C PRO A 2 2.94 -2.55 32.68
N ARG A 3 2.03 -2.08 31.83
CA ARG A 3 1.71 -0.66 31.67
C ARG A 3 0.50 -0.33 32.53
N GLU A 4 0.54 0.79 33.21
CA GLU A 4 -0.60 1.28 33.97
C GLU A 4 -1.55 2.04 33.04
N LYS A 5 -2.84 1.71 33.13
CA LYS A 5 -3.88 2.43 32.40
C LYS A 5 -4.32 3.64 33.24
N VAL A 6 -4.23 4.83 32.67
CA VAL A 6 -4.77 6.06 33.27
C VAL A 6 -6.01 6.47 32.48
N ASP A 7 -7.16 6.44 33.15
CA ASP A 7 -8.46 6.78 32.56
C ASP A 7 -8.74 8.29 32.65
N ASN A 8 -9.76 8.75 31.92
CA ASN A 8 -10.17 10.17 31.88
C ASN A 8 -11.69 10.33 32.01
N SER A 9 -12.17 11.57 32.16
CA SER A 9 -13.60 11.84 32.40
C SER A 9 -14.55 11.58 31.21
N GLY A 10 -14.03 11.33 30.00
CA GLY A 10 -14.75 10.61 28.93
C GLY A 10 -15.91 11.31 28.19
N LYS A 11 -16.11 12.63 28.29
CA LYS A 11 -17.30 13.33 27.76
C LYS A 11 -17.23 13.71 26.27
N GLY A 12 -16.76 12.80 25.40
CA GLY A 12 -16.49 13.08 23.98
C GLY A 12 -15.10 13.70 23.71
N ASN A 13 -14.37 14.05 24.77
CA ASN A 13 -13.00 14.58 24.74
C ASN A 13 -11.92 13.51 25.00
N CYS A 14 -12.29 12.23 25.10
CA CYS A 14 -11.39 11.19 25.63
C CYS A 14 -10.06 11.08 24.87
N MET A 15 -10.03 11.30 23.56
CA MET A 15 -8.79 11.29 22.77
C MET A 15 -7.83 12.41 23.23
N TYR A 16 -8.33 13.65 23.29
CA TYR A 16 -7.55 14.82 23.70
C TYR A 16 -7.12 14.75 25.17
N TYR A 17 -7.98 14.24 26.05
CA TYR A 17 -7.64 14.01 27.46
C TYR A 17 -6.56 12.92 27.59
N ALA A 18 -6.71 11.79 26.91
CA ALA A 18 -5.70 10.73 26.92
C ALA A 18 -4.36 11.24 26.35
N TYR A 19 -4.37 12.02 25.26
CA TYR A 19 -3.16 12.63 24.73
C TYR A 19 -2.52 13.59 25.75
N SER A 20 -3.31 14.46 26.36
CA SER A 20 -2.87 15.44 27.36
C SER A 20 -2.25 14.78 28.60
N ILE A 21 -2.88 13.72 29.10
CA ILE A 21 -2.37 12.93 30.23
C ILE A 21 -1.04 12.28 29.83
N SER A 22 -0.97 11.58 28.70
CA SER A 22 0.25 10.95 28.20
C SER A 22 1.39 11.97 28.01
N LEU A 23 1.07 13.15 27.47
CA LEU A 23 2.01 14.25 27.30
C LEU A 23 2.54 14.76 28.65
N MET A 24 1.66 14.98 29.64
CA MET A 24 2.10 15.43 30.98
C MET A 24 3.01 14.41 31.68
N TYR A 25 2.72 13.12 31.54
CA TYR A 25 3.61 12.06 32.04
C TYR A 25 4.96 12.04 31.30
N PHE A 26 4.95 12.28 29.98
CA PHE A 26 6.18 12.43 29.22
C PHE A 26 7.01 13.63 29.68
N LEU A 27 6.39 14.81 29.83
CA LEU A 27 7.05 16.04 30.29
C LEU A 27 7.63 15.89 31.71
N LEU A 28 6.88 15.26 32.62
CA LEU A 28 7.34 14.96 33.98
C LEU A 28 8.59 14.07 33.98
N ASN A 29 8.62 13.08 33.09
CA ASN A 29 9.76 12.17 32.94
C ASN A 29 10.96 12.81 32.24
N LYS A 30 10.72 13.68 31.24
CA LYS A 30 11.78 14.37 30.48
C LYS A 30 12.58 15.33 31.35
N ARG A 31 11.95 15.91 32.40
CA ARG A 31 12.55 16.86 33.36
C ARG A 31 13.26 18.05 32.69
N ASN A 32 12.73 18.50 31.56
CA ASN A 32 13.23 19.66 30.84
C ASN A 32 12.15 20.77 30.84
N PRO A 33 12.28 21.81 31.69
CA PRO A 33 11.29 22.87 31.79
C PRO A 33 11.21 23.75 30.53
N GLU A 34 12.32 23.92 29.81
CA GLU A 34 12.35 24.67 28.54
C GLU A 34 11.55 23.94 27.46
N PHE A 35 11.73 22.62 27.37
CA PHE A 35 10.95 21.78 26.47
C PHE A 35 9.45 21.84 26.80
N ALA A 36 9.08 21.76 28.08
CA ALA A 36 7.68 21.90 28.50
C ALA A 36 7.12 23.29 28.12
N GLU A 37 7.90 24.35 28.31
CA GLU A 37 7.50 25.71 27.93
C GLU A 37 7.30 25.87 26.42
N GLN A 38 8.14 25.25 25.59
CA GLN A 38 7.96 25.23 24.14
C GLN A 38 6.65 24.56 23.75
N ILE A 39 6.35 23.40 24.32
CA ILE A 39 5.08 22.68 24.07
C ILE A 39 3.87 23.51 24.52
N PHE A 40 3.91 24.10 25.71
CA PHE A 40 2.82 24.95 26.22
C PHE A 40 2.64 26.22 25.40
N THR A 41 3.72 26.78 24.85
CA THR A 41 3.66 27.92 23.94
C THR A 41 3.07 27.54 22.58
N LYS A 42 3.44 26.37 22.02
CA LYS A 42 2.80 25.83 20.80
C LYS A 42 1.31 25.60 20.98
N LEU A 43 0.87 25.24 22.19
CA LEU A 43 -0.55 25.07 22.54
C LEU A 43 -1.27 26.40 22.87
N GLU A 44 -0.61 27.55 22.71
CA GLU A 44 -1.18 28.88 22.96
C GLU A 44 -1.75 29.05 24.39
N LEU A 45 -1.14 28.39 25.38
CA LEU A 45 -1.60 28.48 26.77
C LEU A 45 -1.32 29.85 27.37
N SER A 46 -2.25 30.35 28.18
CA SER A 46 -2.03 31.56 28.98
C SER A 46 -0.97 31.35 30.08
N GLU A 47 -0.32 32.42 30.51
CA GLU A 47 0.70 32.35 31.58
C GLU A 47 0.16 31.74 32.89
N LEU A 48 -1.12 31.94 33.20
CA LEU A 48 -1.76 31.32 34.35
C LEU A 48 -1.85 29.78 34.19
N GLN A 49 -2.31 29.32 33.02
CA GLN A 49 -2.41 27.90 32.70
C GLN A 49 -1.04 27.23 32.70
N LYS A 50 -0.04 27.87 32.06
CA LYS A 50 1.36 27.41 32.09
C LYS A 50 1.87 27.26 33.52
N LYS A 51 1.63 28.26 34.38
CA LYS A 51 2.04 28.22 35.79
C LYS A 51 1.40 27.05 36.55
N GLN A 52 0.12 26.76 36.29
CA GLN A 52 -0.58 25.62 36.90
C GLN A 52 0.03 24.28 36.46
N LEU A 53 0.30 24.10 35.17
CA LEU A 53 0.91 22.87 34.65
C LEU A 53 2.35 22.71 35.12
N HIS A 54 3.16 23.77 35.10
CA HIS A 54 4.53 23.75 35.64
C HIS A 54 4.56 23.41 37.13
N ALA A 55 3.55 23.82 37.91
CA ALA A 55 3.45 23.42 39.32
C ALA A 55 3.29 21.90 39.48
N LEU A 56 2.60 21.22 38.55
CA LEU A 56 2.49 19.76 38.54
C LEU A 56 3.83 19.09 38.17
N LEU A 57 4.62 19.70 37.28
CA LEU A 57 5.91 19.18 36.83
C LEU A 57 7.06 19.36 37.86
N LYS A 58 6.90 20.27 38.84
CA LYS A 58 7.94 20.61 39.83
C LYS A 58 8.21 19.57 40.91
N ASN A 59 7.35 18.57 41.10
CA ASN A 59 7.52 17.55 42.15
C ASN A 59 7.80 16.15 41.57
N PRO A 60 9.03 15.89 41.11
CA PRO A 60 9.40 14.63 40.43
C PRO A 60 9.40 13.41 41.36
N GLN A 61 9.24 13.58 42.68
CA GLN A 61 9.07 12.47 43.62
C GLN A 61 7.65 11.89 43.57
N LYS A 62 6.66 12.69 43.13
CA LYS A 62 5.32 12.21 42.79
C LYS A 62 5.30 11.78 41.34
N LEU A 63 5.50 10.48 41.13
CA LEU A 63 5.60 9.91 39.79
C LEU A 63 4.23 9.69 39.11
N HIS A 64 3.13 10.00 39.81
CA HIS A 64 1.76 9.88 39.32
C HIS A 64 0.98 11.16 39.61
N PHE A 65 0.13 11.55 38.68
CA PHE A 65 -0.88 12.59 38.92
C PHE A 65 -2.09 11.95 39.59
N SER A 66 -2.69 12.63 40.58
CA SER A 66 -3.93 12.17 41.17
C SER A 66 -5.09 12.36 40.18
N ALA A 67 -6.16 11.57 40.35
CA ALA A 67 -7.40 11.74 39.58
C ALA A 67 -7.96 13.17 39.69
N GLU A 68 -7.81 13.80 40.86
CA GLU A 68 -8.19 15.20 41.07
C GLU A 68 -7.34 16.17 40.23
N GLN A 69 -6.01 16.01 40.20
CA GLN A 69 -5.13 16.84 39.37
C GLN A 69 -5.43 16.67 37.87
N ILE A 70 -5.71 15.43 37.45
CA ILE A 70 -6.11 15.14 36.08
C ILE A 70 -7.42 15.88 35.75
N ALA A 71 -8.46 15.67 36.55
CA ALA A 71 -9.80 16.21 36.28
C ALA A 71 -9.91 17.73 36.43
N THR A 72 -9.14 18.35 37.34
CA THR A 72 -9.28 19.78 37.67
C THR A 72 -8.24 20.69 37.03
N ILE A 73 -7.12 20.14 36.55
CA ILE A 73 -6.02 20.93 35.96
C ILE A 73 -5.67 20.44 34.55
N ILE A 74 -5.32 19.15 34.40
CA ILE A 74 -4.81 18.64 33.11
C ILE A 74 -5.92 18.64 32.04
N GLU A 75 -7.05 17.99 32.31
CA GLU A 75 -8.15 17.88 31.34
C GLU A 75 -8.72 19.25 30.93
N PRO A 76 -9.04 20.18 31.87
CA PRO A 76 -9.63 21.47 31.49
C PRO A 76 -8.68 22.39 30.73
N ILE A 77 -7.37 22.32 30.99
CA ILE A 77 -6.39 23.18 30.33
C ILE A 77 -5.96 22.56 29.00
N LEU A 78 -5.42 21.35 29.05
CA LEU A 78 -4.79 20.73 27.90
C LEU A 78 -5.79 20.06 26.96
N GLY A 79 -6.92 19.56 27.47
CA GLY A 79 -7.92 18.94 26.60
C GLY A 79 -8.53 19.93 25.61
N GLU A 80 -8.86 21.14 26.06
CA GLU A 80 -9.36 22.21 25.18
C GLU A 80 -8.26 22.70 24.22
N ALA A 81 -7.05 22.98 24.75
CA ALA A 81 -5.96 23.48 23.93
C ALA A 81 -5.51 22.49 22.84
N THR A 82 -5.40 21.20 23.19
CA THR A 82 -5.03 20.16 22.23
C THR A 82 -6.14 19.90 21.21
N ARG A 83 -7.42 19.95 21.60
CA ARG A 83 -8.55 19.87 20.66
C ARG A 83 -8.51 21.00 19.64
N ARG A 84 -8.45 22.24 20.12
CA ARG A 84 -8.42 23.43 19.28
C ARG A 84 -7.23 23.40 18.33
N MET A 85 -6.05 23.05 18.84
CA MET A 85 -4.85 22.98 18.03
C MET A 85 -4.94 21.86 16.98
N ALA A 86 -5.41 20.67 17.36
CA ALA A 86 -5.63 19.56 16.41
C ALA A 86 -6.54 19.98 15.26
N ALA A 87 -7.64 20.68 15.56
CA ALA A 87 -8.53 21.24 14.56
C ALA A 87 -7.78 22.22 13.65
N LEU A 88 -7.12 23.25 14.21
CA LEU A 88 -6.39 24.25 13.44
C LEU A 88 -5.31 23.64 12.52
N GLN A 89 -4.61 22.60 12.96
CA GLN A 89 -3.58 21.94 12.17
C GLN A 89 -4.12 21.19 10.96
N VAL A 90 -5.35 20.67 11.02
CA VAL A 90 -6.03 20.11 9.84
C VAL A 90 -6.23 21.19 8.76
N LYS A 91 -6.62 22.41 9.15
CA LYS A 91 -6.73 23.53 8.20
C LYS A 91 -5.36 23.92 7.65
N GLU A 92 -4.35 24.00 8.50
CA GLU A 92 -2.99 24.37 8.10
C GLU A 92 -2.42 23.37 7.09
N GLU A 93 -2.57 22.07 7.36
CA GLU A 93 -2.16 21.00 6.45
C GLU A 93 -2.91 21.07 5.12
N LEU A 94 -4.23 21.27 5.14
CA LEU A 94 -5.00 21.39 3.91
C LEU A 94 -4.54 22.56 3.04
N LEU A 95 -4.32 23.73 3.64
CA LEU A 95 -3.97 24.94 2.90
C LEU A 95 -2.54 24.92 2.36
N HIS A 96 -1.59 24.38 3.11
CA HIS A 96 -0.17 24.42 2.74
C HIS A 96 0.35 23.12 2.12
N LYS A 97 -0.29 21.98 2.42
CA LYS A 97 0.10 20.63 1.97
C LYS A 97 -1.12 19.80 1.54
N PRO A 98 -1.98 20.30 0.62
CA PRO A 98 -3.26 19.67 0.28
C PRO A 98 -3.14 18.19 -0.13
N LYS A 99 -2.09 17.83 -0.87
CA LYS A 99 -1.85 16.43 -1.31
C LYS A 99 -1.61 15.43 -0.18
N ARG A 100 -1.30 15.93 1.03
CA ARG A 100 -1.12 15.09 2.24
C ARG A 100 -2.32 15.08 3.14
N SER A 101 -3.20 16.04 2.96
CA SER A 101 -4.40 16.16 3.78
C SER A 101 -5.26 14.91 3.62
N SER A 102 -5.37 14.17 4.72
CA SER A 102 -6.32 13.07 4.90
C SER A 102 -7.75 13.54 4.66
N LEU A 103 -8.10 14.75 5.13
CA LEU A 103 -9.36 15.42 4.84
C LEU A 103 -9.63 15.55 3.34
N LEU A 104 -8.65 16.07 2.57
CA LEU A 104 -8.82 16.23 1.13
C LEU A 104 -8.93 14.88 0.43
N THR A 105 -8.14 13.90 0.86
CA THR A 105 -8.19 12.53 0.36
C THR A 105 -9.56 11.89 0.59
N ALA A 106 -10.12 12.04 1.79
CA ALA A 106 -11.44 11.51 2.13
C ALA A 106 -12.55 12.17 1.31
N ILE A 107 -12.53 13.51 1.16
CA ILE A 107 -13.52 14.23 0.33
C ILE A 107 -13.38 13.91 -1.15
N ASN A 108 -12.16 13.78 -1.67
CA ASN A 108 -11.93 13.45 -3.06
C ASN A 108 -12.57 12.10 -3.43
N TYR A 109 -12.51 11.11 -2.53
CA TYR A 109 -13.20 9.83 -2.73
C TYR A 109 -14.72 10.00 -2.90
N GLY A 110 -15.36 10.85 -2.08
CA GLY A 110 -16.78 11.17 -2.24
C GLY A 110 -17.08 11.96 -3.51
N LEU A 111 -16.22 12.90 -3.90
CA LEU A 111 -16.40 13.68 -5.13
C LEU A 111 -16.18 12.85 -6.39
N LEU A 112 -15.28 11.87 -6.40
CA LEU A 112 -15.13 10.93 -7.51
C LEU A 112 -16.40 10.11 -7.72
N TYR A 113 -17.02 9.62 -6.63
CA TYR A 113 -18.32 8.96 -6.69
C TYR A 113 -19.41 9.90 -7.25
N LEU A 114 -19.51 11.12 -6.73
CA LEU A 114 -20.51 12.08 -7.20
C LEU A 114 -20.28 12.50 -8.66
N PHE A 115 -19.02 12.60 -9.08
CA PHE A 115 -18.66 12.88 -10.46
C PHE A 115 -19.10 11.76 -11.39
N ARG A 116 -18.91 10.49 -10.98
CA ARG A 116 -19.45 9.33 -11.69
C ARG A 116 -20.97 9.42 -11.84
N LEU A 117 -21.70 9.76 -10.78
CA LEU A 117 -23.16 9.92 -10.85
C LEU A 117 -23.57 11.01 -11.84
N GLU A 118 -22.86 12.15 -11.87
CA GLU A 118 -23.14 13.19 -12.86
C GLU A 118 -22.78 12.74 -14.29
N LEU A 119 -21.70 11.97 -14.49
CA LEU A 119 -21.39 11.37 -15.79
C LEU A 119 -22.51 10.43 -16.26
N GLU A 120 -22.98 9.54 -15.38
CA GLU A 120 -24.09 8.60 -15.66
C GLU A 120 -25.39 9.34 -16.00
N LYS A 121 -25.74 10.35 -15.20
CA LYS A 121 -26.93 11.20 -15.40
C LYS A 121 -26.90 11.93 -16.73
N ASN A 122 -25.72 12.35 -17.19
CA ASN A 122 -25.51 13.00 -18.49
C ASN A 122 -25.22 11.99 -19.62
N GLN A 123 -25.35 10.69 -19.38
CA GLN A 123 -25.10 9.62 -20.36
C GLN A 123 -23.70 9.69 -20.99
N SER A 124 -22.72 10.18 -20.24
CA SER A 124 -21.35 10.31 -20.72
C SER A 124 -20.67 8.95 -20.79
N PRO A 125 -20.00 8.60 -21.91
CA PRO A 125 -19.25 7.35 -22.02
C PRO A 125 -18.07 7.30 -21.05
N LEU A 126 -17.64 8.43 -20.50
CA LEU A 126 -16.55 8.50 -19.52
C LEU A 126 -16.95 7.89 -18.16
N ALA A 127 -18.24 7.61 -17.91
CA ALA A 127 -18.69 6.94 -16.68
C ALA A 127 -18.01 5.56 -16.47
N VAL A 128 -17.71 4.85 -17.57
CA VAL A 128 -17.03 3.55 -17.57
C VAL A 128 -15.66 3.61 -16.85
N LEU A 129 -15.04 4.79 -16.84
CA LEU A 129 -13.72 5.00 -16.23
C LEU A 129 -13.76 4.95 -14.70
N PHE A 130 -14.94 5.00 -14.09
CA PHE A 130 -15.14 5.10 -12.63
C PHE A 130 -16.08 4.02 -12.08
N GLU A 131 -16.28 2.91 -12.80
CA GLU A 131 -17.20 1.84 -12.40
C GLU A 131 -16.90 1.27 -11.00
N ASP A 132 -15.63 1.28 -10.59
CA ASP A 132 -15.16 0.81 -9.28
C ASP A 132 -15.42 1.79 -8.11
N GLN A 133 -15.86 3.02 -8.40
CA GLN A 133 -16.13 4.04 -7.39
C GLN A 133 -17.55 3.90 -6.83
N GLU A 134 -17.75 2.96 -5.90
CA GLU A 134 -19.08 2.67 -5.30
C GLU A 134 -19.35 3.36 -3.97
N PHE A 135 -18.43 4.20 -3.48
CA PHE A 135 -18.52 4.90 -2.19
C PHE A 135 -18.88 3.98 -1.01
N ASN A 136 -18.25 2.81 -0.96
CA ASN A 136 -18.53 1.74 0.02
C ASN A 136 -17.30 1.34 0.83
N LEU A 137 -16.13 1.94 0.57
CA LEU A 137 -14.90 1.67 1.31
C LEU A 137 -14.96 2.33 2.71
N PRO A 138 -14.95 1.55 3.81
CA PRO A 138 -15.05 2.09 5.17
C PRO A 138 -13.91 3.06 5.50
N ASP A 139 -12.70 2.78 5.01
CA ASP A 139 -11.50 3.61 5.20
C ASP A 139 -11.71 5.08 4.80
N TYR A 140 -12.63 5.35 3.86
CA TYR A 140 -12.97 6.71 3.43
C TYR A 140 -14.35 7.13 3.94
N THR A 141 -15.35 6.24 3.89
CA THR A 141 -16.74 6.61 4.21
C THR A 141 -17.03 6.78 5.70
N GLU A 142 -16.13 6.32 6.58
CA GLU A 142 -16.17 6.55 8.03
C GLU A 142 -15.38 7.80 8.46
N ALA A 143 -14.72 8.50 7.52
CA ALA A 143 -13.96 9.71 7.80
C ALA A 143 -14.82 10.80 8.45
N GLU A 144 -14.22 11.60 9.33
CA GLU A 144 -14.92 12.54 10.20
C GLU A 144 -15.67 13.63 9.42
N ILE A 145 -15.16 14.02 8.25
CA ILE A 145 -15.81 14.99 7.36
C ILE A 145 -17.23 14.58 6.95
N TYR A 146 -17.51 13.28 6.83
CA TYR A 146 -18.84 12.79 6.48
C TYR A 146 -19.84 12.79 7.64
N LYS A 147 -19.36 13.06 8.87
CA LYS A 147 -20.20 13.24 10.07
C LYS A 147 -20.57 14.70 10.29
N VAL A 148 -19.93 15.63 9.57
CA VAL A 148 -20.29 17.05 9.59
C VAL A 148 -21.68 17.24 9.01
N PHE A 149 -22.47 18.08 9.67
CA PHE A 149 -23.84 18.34 9.28
C PHE A 149 -23.92 18.80 7.82
N ASN A 150 -24.83 18.18 7.07
CA ASN A 150 -25.11 18.52 5.67
C ASN A 150 -23.96 18.32 4.66
N ILE A 151 -23.00 17.42 4.94
CA ILE A 151 -21.97 17.04 3.95
C ILE A 151 -22.34 15.76 3.18
N ARG A 152 -22.79 14.69 3.86
CA ARG A 152 -23.03 13.37 3.23
C ARG A 152 -24.41 13.19 2.59
N LYS A 153 -25.42 13.97 3.02
CA LYS A 153 -26.82 13.76 2.61
C LYS A 153 -27.01 13.97 1.09
N PRO A 154 -28.02 13.35 0.45
CA PRO A 154 -28.49 13.79 -0.85
C PRO A 154 -28.79 15.30 -0.81
N ASP A 155 -28.52 16.01 -1.90
CA ASP A 155 -28.65 17.47 -2.02
C ASP A 155 -27.76 18.26 -1.03
N SER A 156 -26.74 17.63 -0.45
CA SER A 156 -25.75 18.29 0.41
C SER A 156 -24.95 19.36 -0.33
N GLU A 157 -24.22 20.15 0.45
CA GLU A 157 -23.24 21.10 -0.10
C GLU A 157 -22.22 20.42 -1.02
N LEU A 158 -21.86 19.16 -0.73
CA LEU A 158 -20.93 18.38 -1.55
C LEU A 158 -21.56 17.96 -2.90
N HIS A 159 -22.83 17.54 -2.89
CA HIS A 159 -23.57 17.22 -4.13
C HIS A 159 -23.75 18.46 -5.00
N GLN A 160 -24.17 19.57 -4.39
CA GLN A 160 -24.36 20.84 -5.09
C GLN A 160 -23.03 21.36 -5.67
N HIS A 161 -21.93 21.19 -4.93
CA HIS A 161 -20.59 21.54 -5.41
C HIS A 161 -20.21 20.73 -6.64
N MET A 162 -20.35 19.40 -6.60
CA MET A 162 -20.05 18.56 -7.76
C MET A 162 -20.95 18.89 -8.96
N ALA A 163 -22.26 18.98 -8.77
CA ALA A 163 -23.19 19.31 -9.84
C ALA A 163 -22.89 20.67 -10.49
N LYS A 164 -22.50 21.68 -9.69
CA LYS A 164 -22.09 23.00 -10.18
C LYS A 164 -20.80 22.95 -11.00
N HIS A 165 -19.83 22.15 -10.57
CA HIS A 165 -18.49 22.12 -11.18
C HIS A 165 -18.35 21.06 -12.29
N TYR A 166 -19.29 20.13 -12.40
CA TYR A 166 -19.31 19.09 -13.43
C TYR A 166 -19.11 19.64 -14.86
N PRO A 167 -19.87 20.66 -15.34
CA PRO A 167 -19.69 21.18 -16.69
C PRO A 167 -18.26 21.69 -16.93
N THR A 168 -17.70 22.42 -15.96
CA THR A 168 -16.33 22.95 -16.04
C THR A 168 -15.28 21.84 -16.10
N ILE A 169 -15.45 20.74 -15.34
CA ILE A 169 -14.54 19.59 -15.40
C ILE A 169 -14.56 18.98 -16.82
N ILE A 170 -15.75 18.80 -17.39
CA ILE A 170 -15.92 18.22 -18.73
C ILE A 170 -15.34 19.12 -19.81
N ASP A 171 -15.62 20.42 -19.76
CA ASP A 171 -15.10 21.40 -20.72
C ASP A 171 -13.57 21.43 -20.69
N ARG A 172 -12.98 21.47 -19.49
CA ARG A 172 -11.52 21.42 -19.31
C ARG A 172 -10.94 20.11 -19.81
N TYR A 173 -11.60 18.99 -19.51
CA TYR A 173 -11.17 17.69 -20.02
C TYR A 173 -11.06 17.70 -21.55
N PHE A 174 -12.11 18.11 -22.27
CA PHE A 174 -12.08 18.12 -23.72
C PHE A 174 -11.13 19.17 -24.31
N ALA A 175 -10.93 20.29 -23.62
CA ALA A 175 -9.99 21.33 -24.05
C ALA A 175 -8.52 20.96 -23.83
N GLU A 176 -8.19 20.30 -22.72
CA GLU A 176 -6.82 20.09 -22.26
C GLU A 176 -6.30 18.68 -22.57
N TRP A 177 -7.19 17.69 -22.76
CA TRP A 177 -6.79 16.29 -22.91
C TRP A 177 -5.84 16.05 -24.09
N SER A 178 -6.07 16.67 -25.24
CA SER A 178 -5.19 16.50 -26.41
C SER A 178 -3.76 16.96 -26.13
N THR A 179 -3.61 18.06 -25.39
CA THR A 179 -2.29 18.58 -24.99
C THR A 179 -1.64 17.68 -23.95
N GLN A 180 -2.41 17.16 -23.00
CA GLN A 180 -1.91 16.23 -21.99
C GLN A 180 -1.49 14.88 -22.60
N ALA A 181 -2.26 14.37 -23.56
CA ALA A 181 -1.93 13.16 -24.31
C ALA A 181 -0.61 13.32 -25.08
N GLU A 182 -0.43 14.45 -25.77
CA GLU A 182 0.82 14.75 -26.46
C GLU A 182 2.00 14.85 -25.48
N LYS A 183 1.81 15.45 -24.30
CA LYS A 183 2.86 15.50 -23.27
C LYS A 183 3.29 14.10 -22.81
N ILE A 184 2.33 13.22 -22.51
CA ILE A 184 2.60 11.83 -22.10
C ILE A 184 3.37 11.08 -23.20
N TYR A 185 2.94 11.26 -24.45
CA TYR A 185 3.62 10.70 -25.62
C TYR A 185 5.09 11.15 -25.70
N GLN A 186 5.35 12.46 -25.55
CA GLN A 186 6.72 13.00 -25.59
C GLN A 186 7.57 12.51 -24.41
N GLU A 187 7.01 12.39 -23.20
CA GLU A 187 7.72 11.87 -22.03
C GLU A 187 8.15 10.41 -22.22
N LYS A 188 7.26 9.58 -22.76
CA LYS A 188 7.59 8.18 -23.08
C LYS A 188 8.59 8.06 -24.21
N LEU A 189 8.47 8.89 -25.24
CA LEU A 189 9.45 8.94 -26.32
C LEU A 189 10.83 9.33 -25.79
N ALA A 190 10.90 10.27 -24.85
CA ALA A 190 12.14 10.66 -24.18
C ALA A 190 12.71 9.54 -23.30
N LEU A 191 11.86 8.84 -22.53
CA LEU A 191 12.27 7.67 -21.74
C LEU A 191 12.80 6.54 -22.63
N LEU A 192 12.13 6.27 -23.76
CA LEU A 192 12.58 5.28 -24.73
C LEU A 192 13.96 5.64 -25.28
N LYS A 193 14.15 6.89 -25.72
CA LYS A 193 15.48 7.38 -26.16
C LYS A 193 16.54 7.18 -25.10
N ARG A 194 16.24 7.52 -23.84
CA ARG A 194 17.18 7.36 -22.72
C ARG A 194 17.58 5.89 -22.55
N LYS A 195 16.61 4.97 -22.51
CA LYS A 195 16.88 3.53 -22.40
C LYS A 195 17.75 3.01 -23.55
N ILE A 196 17.48 3.45 -24.78
CA ILE A 196 18.28 3.11 -25.95
C ILE A 196 19.72 3.62 -25.83
N ILE A 197 19.90 4.86 -25.36
CA ILE A 197 21.23 5.45 -25.15
C ILE A 197 22.00 4.73 -24.05
N GLU A 198 21.35 4.49 -22.89
CA GLU A 198 21.95 3.74 -21.77
C GLU A 198 22.43 2.36 -22.24
N GLU A 199 21.63 1.66 -23.03
CA GLU A 199 22.00 0.36 -23.60
C GLU A 199 23.18 0.48 -24.57
N TYR A 200 23.17 1.49 -25.43
CA TYR A 200 24.29 1.75 -26.34
C TYR A 200 25.58 2.08 -25.58
N GLU A 201 25.52 2.85 -24.50
CA GLU A 201 26.68 3.20 -23.67
C GLU A 201 27.25 1.98 -22.94
N VAL A 202 26.40 1.10 -22.39
CA VAL A 202 26.81 -0.17 -21.79
C VAL A 202 27.58 -1.02 -22.80
N GLN A 203 27.07 -1.11 -24.04
CA GLN A 203 27.72 -1.88 -25.10
C GLN A 203 29.03 -1.25 -25.58
N GLN A 204 29.09 0.08 -25.70
CA GLN A 204 30.32 0.79 -26.03
C GLN A 204 31.39 0.61 -24.96
N GLN A 205 31.00 0.64 -23.69
CA GLN A 205 31.93 0.38 -22.59
C GLN A 205 32.44 -1.06 -22.62
N PHE A 206 31.56 -2.03 -22.87
CA PHE A 206 31.95 -3.43 -23.05
C PHE A 206 32.97 -3.61 -24.19
N ILE A 207 32.74 -2.99 -25.37
CA ILE A 207 33.68 -3.05 -26.50
C ILE A 207 35.03 -2.40 -26.12
N LYS A 208 35.01 -1.27 -25.39
CA LYS A 208 36.24 -0.62 -24.90
C LYS A 208 37.00 -1.52 -23.93
N ASP A 209 36.32 -2.17 -23.01
CA ASP A 209 36.94 -3.10 -22.04
C ASP A 209 37.60 -4.27 -22.77
N LEU A 210 36.93 -4.85 -23.77
CA LEU A 210 37.50 -5.88 -24.64
C LEU A 210 38.75 -5.43 -25.40
N LEU A 211 38.75 -4.19 -25.91
CA LEU A 211 39.89 -3.61 -26.64
C LEU A 211 41.07 -3.28 -25.71
N GLN A 212 40.80 -2.83 -24.49
CA GLN A 212 41.83 -2.47 -23.50
C GLN A 212 42.51 -3.70 -22.87
N GLU A 213 41.80 -4.83 -22.75
CA GLU A 213 42.36 -6.06 -22.17
C GLU A 213 43.48 -6.69 -23.04
N GLY A 214 43.67 -6.26 -24.29
CA GLY A 214 44.88 -6.47 -25.12
C GLY A 214 45.37 -7.92 -25.37
N LYS A 215 44.72 -8.92 -24.79
CA LYS A 215 45.13 -10.34 -24.77
C LYS A 215 43.95 -11.29 -24.52
N LEU A 216 42.75 -10.95 -24.95
CA LEU A 216 41.67 -11.94 -24.89
C LEU A 216 41.78 -12.86 -26.10
N ASP A 217 42.00 -14.15 -25.81
CA ASP A 217 41.78 -15.21 -26.78
C ASP A 217 40.34 -15.08 -27.30
N PHE A 218 40.19 -15.05 -28.62
CA PHE A 218 38.93 -14.72 -29.31
C PHE A 218 37.70 -15.52 -28.82
N PRO A 219 37.81 -16.81 -28.44
CA PRO A 219 36.73 -17.57 -27.81
C PRO A 219 36.29 -17.03 -26.43
N GLN A 220 37.20 -16.46 -25.64
CA GLN A 220 36.88 -15.88 -24.33
C GLN A 220 36.09 -14.57 -24.47
N VAL A 221 36.39 -13.77 -25.50
CA VAL A 221 35.62 -12.57 -25.87
C VAL A 221 34.18 -12.95 -26.22
N ILE A 222 34.00 -13.96 -27.08
CA ILE A 222 32.68 -14.42 -27.49
C ILE A 222 31.91 -14.99 -26.29
N ASN A 223 32.54 -15.81 -25.43
CA ASN A 223 31.86 -16.35 -24.25
C ASN A 223 31.46 -15.27 -23.24
N LYS A 224 32.30 -14.24 -23.02
CA LYS A 224 31.99 -13.11 -22.13
C LYS A 224 30.86 -12.24 -22.69
N PHE A 225 30.86 -12.00 -24.00
CA PHE A 225 29.79 -11.28 -24.70
C PHE A 225 28.46 -12.02 -24.64
N VAL A 226 28.44 -13.32 -24.99
CA VAL A 226 27.24 -14.16 -24.93
C VAL A 226 26.69 -14.24 -23.51
N SER A 227 27.55 -14.40 -22.50
CA SER A 227 27.10 -14.49 -21.10
C SER A 227 26.49 -13.17 -20.58
N GLN A 228 27.04 -12.02 -20.96
CA GLN A 228 26.46 -10.73 -20.58
C GLN A 228 25.19 -10.40 -21.36
N TRP A 229 25.10 -10.83 -22.61
CA TRP A 229 23.88 -10.71 -23.40
C TRP A 229 22.76 -11.59 -22.85
N ASP A 230 23.05 -12.83 -22.44
CA ASP A 230 22.10 -13.69 -21.75
C ASP A 230 21.60 -13.05 -20.46
N LEU A 231 22.49 -12.38 -19.71
CA LEU A 231 22.14 -11.62 -18.50
C LEU A 231 21.28 -10.39 -18.80
N PHE A 232 21.55 -9.69 -19.90
CA PHE A 232 20.76 -8.55 -20.37
C PHE A 232 19.35 -9.01 -20.78
N LEU A 233 19.24 -10.00 -21.66
CA LEU A 233 17.96 -10.59 -22.07
C LEU A 233 17.18 -11.10 -20.85
N GLN A 234 17.86 -11.71 -19.88
CA GLN A 234 17.25 -12.14 -18.63
C GLN A 234 16.72 -10.95 -17.82
N LYS A 235 17.45 -9.85 -17.68
CA LYS A 235 17.00 -8.64 -16.96
C LYS A 235 15.85 -7.94 -17.68
N THR A 236 15.93 -7.75 -18.99
CA THR A 236 14.86 -7.13 -19.80
C THR A 236 13.60 -7.99 -19.76
N TYR A 237 13.74 -9.32 -19.74
CA TYR A 237 12.63 -10.26 -19.53
C TYR A 237 12.06 -10.18 -18.11
N GLU A 238 12.89 -10.13 -17.07
CA GLU A 238 12.44 -9.99 -15.68
C GLU A 238 11.75 -8.64 -15.40
N GLU A 239 12.14 -7.56 -16.09
CA GLU A 239 11.53 -6.23 -15.98
C GLU A 239 10.21 -6.11 -16.76
N SER A 240 10.08 -6.80 -17.89
CA SER A 240 8.83 -6.87 -18.65
C SER A 240 7.82 -7.82 -18.00
N ASP A 241 8.25 -8.94 -17.42
CA ASP A 241 7.40 -9.88 -16.66
C ASP A 241 6.83 -9.24 -15.37
N LYS A 242 7.57 -8.29 -14.75
CA LYS A 242 7.03 -7.42 -13.68
C LYS A 242 5.85 -6.56 -14.16
N THR A 243 5.82 -6.18 -15.43
CA THR A 243 4.77 -5.38 -16.04
C THR A 243 3.58 -6.26 -16.51
N LEU A 244 3.81 -7.55 -16.77
CA LEU A 244 2.86 -8.51 -17.34
C LEU A 244 2.23 -9.51 -16.35
N SER A 245 2.49 -9.38 -15.04
CA SER A 245 1.98 -10.26 -13.97
C SER A 245 0.44 -10.33 -13.76
N LYS A 246 -0.36 -9.90 -14.74
CA LYS A 246 -1.83 -10.02 -14.76
C LYS A 246 -2.39 -11.14 -15.66
N ILE A 247 -1.57 -11.94 -16.36
CA ILE A 247 -2.07 -13.02 -17.22
C ILE A 247 -1.54 -14.40 -16.77
N ASP A 248 -2.49 -15.30 -16.51
CA ASP A 248 -2.34 -16.62 -15.91
C ASP A 248 -1.52 -17.61 -16.78
N LEU A 249 -0.20 -17.61 -16.59
CA LEU A 249 0.73 -18.58 -17.19
C LEU A 249 1.17 -19.69 -16.21
N ALA A 250 0.47 -19.88 -15.09
CA ALA A 250 0.84 -20.83 -14.04
C ALA A 250 0.72 -22.32 -14.41
N LYS A 251 0.39 -22.68 -15.67
CA LYS A 251 0.01 -24.05 -16.00
C LYS A 251 1.11 -25.02 -16.43
N LYS A 252 2.39 -24.62 -16.64
CA LYS A 252 3.46 -25.60 -16.95
C LYS A 252 4.87 -25.19 -16.47
N PRO A 253 5.15 -25.26 -15.15
CA PRO A 253 6.51 -25.09 -14.62
C PRO A 253 7.45 -26.25 -15.00
N GLU A 254 6.92 -27.46 -15.27
CA GLU A 254 7.76 -28.65 -15.45
C GLU A 254 8.58 -28.65 -16.75
N LEU A 255 8.15 -27.91 -17.77
CA LEU A 255 8.90 -27.78 -19.04
C LEU A 255 10.07 -26.80 -18.94
N ARG A 256 10.00 -25.81 -18.03
CA ARG A 256 11.05 -24.80 -17.81
C ARG A 256 12.30 -25.41 -17.18
N TYR A 257 12.10 -26.34 -16.23
CA TYR A 257 13.19 -27.03 -15.54
C TYR A 257 13.83 -28.12 -16.40
N GLN A 258 13.07 -28.80 -17.27
CA GLN A 258 13.61 -29.86 -18.12
C GLN A 258 14.42 -29.34 -19.33
N PHE A 259 14.13 -28.13 -19.82
CA PHE A 259 14.83 -27.55 -20.96
C PHE A 259 16.22 -27.01 -20.58
N LEU A 260 16.31 -26.21 -19.51
CA LEU A 260 17.58 -25.63 -19.03
C LEU A 260 18.54 -26.70 -18.48
N HIS A 261 18.03 -27.70 -17.74
CA HIS A 261 18.88 -28.74 -17.14
C HIS A 261 19.32 -29.86 -18.10
N ARG A 262 18.71 -29.98 -19.30
CA ARG A 262 19.20 -30.92 -20.33
C ARG A 262 20.38 -30.39 -21.12
N LEU A 263 20.50 -29.07 -21.28
CA LEU A 263 21.57 -28.44 -22.04
C LEU A 263 22.82 -28.15 -21.18
N LEU A 264 22.68 -27.97 -19.88
CA LEU A 264 23.76 -27.49 -19.01
C LEU A 264 24.79 -28.55 -18.51
N PRO A 265 24.51 -29.86 -18.33
CA PRO A 265 25.51 -30.78 -17.77
C PRO A 265 26.26 -31.65 -18.79
N LYS A 266 26.05 -31.51 -20.10
CA LYS A 266 26.82 -32.27 -21.10
C LYS A 266 27.49 -31.33 -22.09
N LYS A 267 28.78 -31.06 -21.82
CA LYS A 267 29.83 -30.49 -22.69
C LYS A 267 29.36 -29.66 -23.89
N GLU A 268 29.71 -28.37 -23.86
CA GLU A 268 30.10 -27.55 -25.03
C GLU A 268 29.25 -27.77 -26.29
N LEU A 269 27.93 -27.60 -26.19
CA LEU A 269 27.12 -27.40 -27.39
C LEU A 269 27.05 -25.91 -27.67
N SER A 270 27.65 -25.50 -28.78
CA SER A 270 27.52 -24.16 -29.31
C SER A 270 26.06 -23.87 -29.70
N PHE A 271 25.72 -22.58 -29.76
CA PHE A 271 24.39 -22.09 -30.14
C PHE A 271 23.86 -22.63 -31.50
N ILE A 272 24.78 -23.06 -32.37
CA ILE A 272 24.49 -23.67 -33.68
C ILE A 272 24.05 -25.12 -33.52
N GLU A 273 24.68 -25.86 -32.62
CA GLU A 273 24.41 -27.28 -32.39
C GLU A 273 23.12 -27.47 -31.59
N ALA A 274 22.80 -26.57 -30.65
CA ALA A 274 21.52 -26.59 -29.94
C ALA A 274 20.30 -26.37 -30.87
N LYS A 275 20.39 -25.45 -31.85
CA LYS A 275 19.32 -25.22 -32.85
C LYS A 275 19.19 -26.40 -33.82
N ALA A 276 20.29 -27.03 -34.21
CA ALA A 276 20.27 -28.20 -35.08
C ALA A 276 19.71 -29.44 -34.36
N GLN A 277 19.92 -29.53 -33.05
CA GLN A 277 19.54 -30.69 -32.25
C GLN A 277 18.11 -30.59 -31.66
N TYR A 278 17.58 -29.38 -31.43
CA TYR A 278 16.26 -29.14 -30.84
C TYR A 278 15.45 -28.03 -31.57
N PRO A 279 15.16 -28.19 -32.88
CA PRO A 279 14.56 -27.14 -33.71
C PRO A 279 13.12 -26.78 -33.30
N GLN A 280 12.33 -27.74 -32.80
CA GLN A 280 10.93 -27.50 -32.43
C GLN A 280 10.80 -26.77 -31.09
N GLU A 281 11.66 -27.09 -30.12
CA GLU A 281 11.69 -26.38 -28.84
C GLU A 281 12.23 -24.95 -28.99
N TRP A 282 13.16 -24.75 -29.94
CA TRP A 282 13.65 -23.42 -30.32
C TRP A 282 12.56 -22.56 -30.97
N GLU A 283 11.81 -23.12 -31.92
CA GLU A 283 10.67 -22.42 -32.53
C GLU A 283 9.58 -22.11 -31.50
N ALA A 284 9.33 -23.00 -30.53
CA ALA A 284 8.39 -22.75 -29.44
C ALA A 284 8.86 -21.65 -28.47
N TYR A 285 10.17 -21.53 -28.20
CA TYR A 285 10.76 -20.46 -27.38
C TYR A 285 10.66 -19.10 -28.08
N VAL A 286 11.03 -19.04 -29.36
CA VAL A 286 10.89 -17.82 -30.17
C VAL A 286 9.42 -17.41 -30.30
N ALA A 287 8.52 -18.36 -30.59
CA ALA A 287 7.09 -18.09 -30.66
C ALA A 287 6.50 -17.60 -29.32
N LYS A 288 7.12 -17.95 -28.18
CA LYS A 288 6.68 -17.52 -26.86
C LYS A 288 7.13 -16.08 -26.52
N ILE A 289 8.36 -15.70 -26.87
CA ILE A 289 8.83 -14.30 -26.70
C ILE A 289 8.01 -13.34 -27.57
N VAL A 290 7.64 -13.76 -28.77
CA VAL A 290 6.82 -13.01 -29.72
C VAL A 290 5.38 -12.82 -29.23
N LYS A 291 4.86 -13.80 -28.47
CA LYS A 291 3.52 -13.76 -27.89
C LYS A 291 3.44 -12.88 -26.64
N GLU A 292 4.57 -12.47 -26.08
CA GLU A 292 4.67 -11.66 -24.85
C GLU A 292 4.96 -10.16 -25.13
N GLU A 293 4.90 -9.71 -26.41
CA GLU A 293 4.90 -8.30 -26.89
C GLU A 293 6.09 -7.40 -26.51
N ILE A 294 7.25 -7.94 -26.13
CA ILE A 294 8.42 -7.11 -25.73
C ILE A 294 9.26 -6.65 -26.92
N PHE A 295 9.34 -7.47 -27.97
CA PHE A 295 9.91 -7.16 -29.28
C PHE A 295 9.19 -8.04 -30.32
N THR A 296 9.01 -7.58 -31.54
CA THR A 296 8.45 -8.41 -32.61
C THR A 296 9.43 -9.54 -32.98
N GLN A 297 8.90 -10.65 -33.50
CA GLN A 297 9.71 -11.79 -33.96
C GLN A 297 10.77 -11.36 -34.96
N GLU A 298 10.43 -10.39 -35.80
CA GLU A 298 11.26 -9.85 -36.85
C GLU A 298 12.39 -9.00 -36.28
N GLU A 299 12.16 -8.22 -35.21
CA GLU A 299 13.18 -7.43 -34.53
C GLU A 299 14.20 -8.32 -33.82
N ILE A 300 13.75 -9.33 -33.06
CA ILE A 300 14.64 -10.29 -32.39
C ILE A 300 15.42 -11.11 -33.44
N GLN A 301 14.76 -11.56 -34.50
CA GLN A 301 15.43 -12.33 -35.54
C GLN A 301 16.39 -11.48 -36.37
N ALA A 302 16.07 -10.23 -36.69
CA ALA A 302 16.97 -9.31 -37.38
C ALA A 302 18.21 -9.00 -36.53
N HIS A 303 18.03 -8.83 -35.22
CA HIS A 303 19.10 -8.55 -34.28
C HIS A 303 20.03 -9.75 -34.08
N ILE A 304 19.46 -10.95 -33.86
CA ILE A 304 20.20 -12.21 -33.78
C ILE A 304 20.91 -12.52 -35.10
N LEU A 305 20.27 -12.25 -36.24
CA LEU A 305 20.87 -12.44 -37.57
C LEU A 305 22.03 -11.47 -37.80
N HIS A 306 21.87 -10.20 -37.43
CA HIS A 306 22.90 -9.18 -37.55
C HIS A 306 24.13 -9.49 -36.68
N GLN A 307 23.92 -9.88 -35.42
CA GLN A 307 25.01 -10.31 -34.53
C GLN A 307 25.67 -11.61 -35.01
N ARG A 308 24.90 -12.56 -35.56
CA ARG A 308 25.44 -13.78 -36.19
C ARG A 308 26.29 -13.46 -37.42
N LEU A 309 25.87 -12.52 -38.25
CA LEU A 309 26.62 -12.09 -39.43
C LEU A 309 27.92 -11.38 -39.00
N PHE A 310 27.87 -10.53 -37.98
CA PHE A 310 29.04 -9.87 -37.39
C PHE A 310 30.06 -10.86 -36.83
N CYS A 311 29.63 -11.80 -35.97
CA CYS A 311 30.52 -12.83 -35.45
C CYS A 311 31.09 -13.71 -36.58
N LYS A 312 30.28 -14.03 -37.60
CA LYS A 312 30.70 -14.83 -38.75
C LYS A 312 31.71 -14.10 -39.64
N GLU A 313 31.55 -12.80 -39.89
CA GLU A 313 32.50 -11.98 -40.65
C GLU A 313 33.84 -11.83 -39.92
N ILE A 314 33.84 -11.62 -38.60
CA ILE A 314 35.08 -11.60 -37.82
C ILE A 314 35.80 -12.95 -37.86
N ILE A 315 35.04 -14.06 -37.77
CA ILE A 315 35.61 -15.42 -37.80
C ILE A 315 36.17 -15.78 -39.18
N GLN A 316 35.52 -15.33 -40.26
CA GLN A 316 35.87 -15.72 -41.63
C GLN A 316 36.93 -14.81 -42.26
N ASN A 317 36.97 -13.52 -41.91
CA ASN A 317 37.96 -12.58 -42.43
C ASN A 317 39.11 -12.36 -41.45
N LYS A 318 40.05 -13.32 -41.39
CA LYS A 318 41.32 -13.19 -40.65
C LYS A 318 42.22 -12.05 -41.13
N THR A 319 41.86 -11.36 -42.22
CA THR A 319 42.67 -10.37 -42.93
C THR A 319 42.09 -8.95 -42.91
N LEU A 320 40.85 -8.75 -42.46
CA LEU A 320 40.29 -7.41 -42.27
C LEU A 320 40.81 -6.82 -40.95
N PRO A 321 41.26 -5.55 -40.91
CA PRO A 321 41.64 -4.92 -39.65
C PRO A 321 40.43 -4.97 -38.72
N PHE A 322 40.58 -5.56 -37.54
CA PHE A 322 39.54 -5.66 -36.50
C PHE A 322 38.80 -4.32 -36.26
N LYS A 323 39.49 -3.20 -36.48
CA LYS A 323 38.98 -1.83 -36.40
C LYS A 323 37.92 -1.49 -37.46
N GLU A 324 38.03 -2.03 -38.68
CA GLU A 324 37.02 -1.82 -39.74
C GLU A 324 35.75 -2.64 -39.45
N VAL A 325 35.91 -3.88 -38.97
CA VAL A 325 34.77 -4.73 -38.61
C VAL A 325 33.97 -4.16 -37.44
N ILE A 326 34.64 -3.60 -36.42
CA ILE A 326 33.97 -2.88 -35.33
C ILE A 326 33.20 -1.67 -35.85
N LYS A 327 33.76 -0.92 -36.80
CA LYS A 327 33.12 0.28 -37.37
C LYS A 327 31.86 -0.08 -38.17
N ASP A 328 31.90 -1.16 -38.94
CA ASP A 328 30.75 -1.62 -39.73
C ASP A 328 29.63 -2.12 -38.81
N HIS A 329 29.99 -2.80 -37.73
CA HIS A 329 29.03 -3.22 -36.70
C HIS A 329 28.40 -2.05 -35.95
N GLN A 330 29.21 -1.07 -35.54
CA GLN A 330 28.69 0.16 -34.94
C GLN A 330 27.70 0.85 -35.88
N THR A 331 28.00 0.92 -37.18
CA THR A 331 27.14 1.55 -38.19
C THR A 331 25.81 0.81 -38.34
N ALA A 332 25.85 -0.51 -38.46
CA ALA A 332 24.64 -1.31 -38.67
C ALA A 332 23.83 -1.48 -37.37
N TRP A 333 24.47 -1.41 -36.21
CA TRP A 333 23.79 -1.32 -34.92
C TRP A 333 23.05 -0.01 -34.73
N LEU A 334 23.68 1.12 -35.08
CA LEU A 334 23.02 2.43 -35.06
C LEU A 334 21.81 2.47 -35.99
N ALA A 335 21.91 1.85 -37.18
CA ALA A 335 20.79 1.72 -38.11
C ALA A 335 19.64 0.86 -37.54
N LEU A 336 19.97 -0.22 -36.82
CA LEU A 336 18.98 -1.06 -36.15
C LEU A 336 18.30 -0.34 -34.99
N ILE A 337 19.06 0.38 -34.17
CA ILE A 337 18.52 1.24 -33.10
C ILE A 337 17.55 2.27 -33.68
N GLU A 338 17.94 2.95 -34.76
CA GLU A 338 17.08 3.96 -35.40
C GLU A 338 15.78 3.32 -35.90
N LYS A 339 15.86 2.13 -36.51
CA LYS A 339 14.68 1.39 -36.94
C LYS A 339 13.77 1.01 -35.77
N LEU A 340 14.31 0.40 -34.71
CA LEU A 340 13.56 0.05 -33.49
C LEU A 340 12.90 1.27 -32.86
N TYR A 341 13.61 2.40 -32.85
CA TYR A 341 13.08 3.66 -32.35
C TYR A 341 11.89 4.16 -33.19
N GLN A 342 11.95 4.09 -34.53
CA GLN A 342 10.83 4.49 -35.39
C GLN A 342 9.63 3.51 -35.27
N ASP A 343 9.88 2.20 -35.25
CA ASP A 343 8.83 1.18 -35.14
C ASP A 343 8.09 1.31 -33.78
N GLN A 344 8.82 1.48 -32.68
CA GLN A 344 8.22 1.71 -31.36
C GLN A 344 7.53 3.08 -31.25
N LYS A 345 8.08 4.14 -31.86
CA LYS A 345 7.44 5.46 -31.89
C LYS A 345 6.07 5.41 -32.57
N ASP A 346 5.95 4.67 -33.67
CA ASP A 346 4.68 4.51 -34.38
C ASP A 346 3.70 3.60 -33.61
N SER A 347 4.21 2.58 -32.89
CA SER A 347 3.40 1.76 -31.98
C SER A 347 2.86 2.58 -30.80
N ILE A 348 3.73 3.32 -30.11
CA ILE A 348 3.35 4.24 -29.02
C ILE A 348 2.28 5.20 -29.51
N ARG A 349 2.44 5.78 -30.71
CA ARG A 349 1.45 6.70 -31.27
C ARG A 349 0.10 6.04 -31.55
N LYS A 350 0.08 4.80 -32.02
CA LYS A 350 -1.17 4.05 -32.31
C LYS A 350 -1.88 3.59 -31.04
N ASP A 351 -1.13 3.05 -30.08
CA ASP A 351 -1.68 2.59 -28.79
C ASP A 351 -2.14 3.76 -27.92
N GLU A 352 -1.51 4.94 -28.05
CA GLU A 352 -1.83 6.11 -27.24
C GLU A 352 -2.86 7.04 -27.85
N LEU A 353 -3.02 7.08 -29.18
CA LEU A 353 -4.24 7.64 -29.78
C LEU A 353 -5.48 6.77 -29.46
N SER A 354 -5.27 5.50 -29.08
CA SER A 354 -6.26 4.65 -28.39
C SER A 354 -6.12 4.68 -26.86
N VAL A 355 -5.78 5.86 -26.31
CA VAL A 355 -5.56 6.18 -24.89
C VAL A 355 -6.16 5.14 -23.94
N THR A 356 -5.29 4.51 -23.15
CA THR A 356 -5.74 3.56 -22.13
C THR A 356 -6.69 4.25 -21.14
N PRO A 357 -7.81 3.60 -20.75
CA PRO A 357 -8.73 4.10 -19.73
C PRO A 357 -8.05 4.64 -18.46
N PHE A 358 -6.86 4.10 -18.14
CA PHE A 358 -6.00 4.57 -17.07
C PHE A 358 -5.63 6.06 -17.15
N TYR A 359 -5.11 6.55 -18.28
CA TYR A 359 -4.66 7.96 -18.36
C TYR A 359 -5.83 8.94 -18.38
N HIS A 360 -6.94 8.56 -19.02
CA HIS A 360 -8.18 9.33 -18.96
C HIS A 360 -8.72 9.41 -17.53
N ASN A 361 -8.79 8.27 -16.83
CA ASN A 361 -9.20 8.22 -15.43
C ASN A 361 -8.27 9.09 -14.55
N ALA A 362 -6.95 8.97 -14.71
CA ALA A 362 -6.00 9.73 -13.92
C ALA A 362 -6.13 11.24 -14.15
N PHE A 363 -6.29 11.68 -15.41
CA PHE A 363 -6.45 13.09 -15.72
C PHE A 363 -7.76 13.66 -15.19
N LEU A 364 -8.89 12.97 -15.41
CA LEU A 364 -10.18 13.38 -14.84
C LEU A 364 -10.16 13.37 -13.31
N SER A 365 -9.52 12.37 -12.69
CA SER A 365 -9.37 12.30 -11.24
C SER A 365 -8.59 13.49 -10.68
N ASN A 366 -7.58 13.99 -11.41
CA ASN A 366 -6.85 15.20 -11.03
C ASN A 366 -7.74 16.45 -11.11
N LEU A 367 -8.58 16.57 -12.14
CA LEU A 367 -9.54 17.69 -12.24
C LEU A 367 -10.58 17.65 -11.11
N VAL A 368 -11.05 16.46 -10.75
CA VAL A 368 -11.93 16.27 -9.58
C VAL A 368 -11.20 16.62 -8.28
N PHE A 369 -9.94 16.24 -8.14
CA PHE A 369 -9.11 16.58 -6.97
C PHE A 369 -8.90 18.09 -6.81
N GLU A 370 -8.69 18.82 -7.90
CA GLU A 370 -8.66 20.29 -7.88
C GLU A 370 -10.00 20.87 -7.39
N THR A 371 -11.11 20.30 -7.87
CA THR A 371 -12.47 20.67 -7.43
C THR A 371 -12.70 20.37 -5.95
N ALA A 372 -12.12 19.28 -5.43
CA ALA A 372 -12.13 18.94 -4.01
C ALA A 372 -11.39 19.98 -3.16
N SER A 373 -10.26 20.50 -3.64
CA SER A 373 -9.55 21.59 -2.97
C SER A 373 -10.36 22.89 -2.98
N GLN A 374 -11.03 23.20 -4.10
CA GLN A 374 -11.93 24.35 -4.21
C GLN A 374 -13.12 24.27 -3.26
N PHE A 375 -13.66 23.07 -2.98
CA PHE A 375 -14.74 22.88 -2.03
C PHE A 375 -14.43 23.51 -0.67
N PHE A 376 -13.19 23.38 -0.20
CA PHE A 376 -12.76 23.92 1.09
C PHE A 376 -12.30 25.37 1.04
N THR A 377 -11.66 25.79 -0.05
CA THR A 377 -11.02 27.10 -0.16
C THR A 377 -11.94 28.20 -0.71
N ALA A 378 -13.02 27.83 -1.41
CA ALA A 378 -14.01 28.77 -1.92
C ALA A 378 -14.76 29.50 -0.80
N ASN A 379 -15.41 30.62 -1.18
CA ASN A 379 -16.26 31.42 -0.28
C ASN A 379 -15.56 31.82 1.02
N ASN A 380 -14.31 32.26 0.93
CA ASN A 380 -13.49 32.64 2.08
C ASN A 380 -13.33 31.50 3.10
N ASN A 381 -12.95 30.31 2.61
CA ASN A 381 -12.68 29.14 3.44
C ASN A 381 -13.89 28.64 4.25
N LEU A 382 -15.13 28.86 3.76
CA LEU A 382 -16.34 28.56 4.53
C LEU A 382 -16.42 27.10 4.98
N ASN A 383 -16.19 26.15 4.07
CA ASN A 383 -16.37 24.73 4.36
C ASN A 383 -15.26 24.15 5.22
N ILE A 384 -14.02 24.62 5.06
CA ILE A 384 -12.97 24.25 6.00
C ILE A 384 -13.28 24.82 7.39
N ASN A 385 -13.69 26.09 7.50
CA ASN A 385 -14.04 26.68 8.79
C ASN A 385 -15.22 25.94 9.47
N LYS A 386 -16.22 25.46 8.71
CA LYS A 386 -17.28 24.58 9.24
C LYS A 386 -16.72 23.27 9.79
N TYR A 387 -15.78 22.64 9.07
CA TYR A 387 -15.13 21.42 9.55
C TYR A 387 -14.31 21.66 10.82
N ILE A 388 -13.57 22.77 10.89
CA ILE A 388 -12.80 23.16 12.08
C ILE A 388 -13.73 23.39 13.28
N ALA A 389 -14.83 24.12 13.09
CA ALA A 389 -15.82 24.33 14.15
C ALA A 389 -16.45 23.00 14.63
N HIS A 390 -16.68 22.06 13.71
CA HIS A 390 -17.12 20.71 14.06
C HIS A 390 -16.09 19.99 14.93
N LEU A 391 -14.82 19.94 14.52
CA LEU A 391 -13.75 19.30 15.28
C LEU A 391 -13.52 19.95 16.65
N ASP A 392 -13.66 21.27 16.75
CA ASP A 392 -13.47 22.03 17.99
C ASP A 392 -14.66 21.93 18.97
N THR A 393 -15.73 21.23 18.60
CA THR A 393 -16.89 21.06 19.48
C THR A 393 -16.64 19.97 20.53
N ASN A 394 -16.71 20.32 21.83
CA ASN A 394 -16.42 19.44 22.98
C ASN A 394 -17.09 18.04 23.00
N THR A 395 -18.16 17.83 22.25
CA THR A 395 -18.90 16.56 22.16
C THR A 395 -18.50 15.69 20.96
N VAL A 396 -17.77 16.26 19.99
CA VAL A 396 -17.28 15.54 18.81
C VAL A 396 -16.07 14.72 19.19
N TRP A 397 -16.11 13.43 18.85
CA TRP A 397 -15.05 12.48 19.18
C TRP A 397 -13.83 12.74 18.29
N GLY A 398 -12.65 12.82 18.91
CA GLY A 398 -11.39 12.90 18.17
C GLY A 398 -11.11 11.61 17.40
N SER A 399 -10.62 11.76 16.17
CA SER A 399 -10.17 10.67 15.31
C SER A 399 -8.64 10.54 15.33
N GLU A 400 -8.13 9.40 14.86
CA GLU A 400 -6.68 9.20 14.70
C GLU A 400 -6.05 10.21 13.73
N GLU A 401 -6.78 10.63 12.71
CA GLU A 401 -6.39 11.73 11.82
C GLU A 401 -6.03 13.00 12.63
N THR A 402 -6.94 13.47 13.48
CA THR A 402 -6.70 14.68 14.28
C THR A 402 -5.59 14.49 15.33
N LEU A 403 -5.41 13.26 15.82
CA LEU A 403 -4.33 12.90 16.74
C LEU A 403 -2.96 13.01 16.06
N ILE A 404 -2.79 12.47 14.85
CA ILE A 404 -1.52 12.53 14.13
C ILE A 404 -1.17 13.98 13.76
N ASN A 405 -2.14 14.77 13.29
CA ASN A 405 -1.90 16.19 12.97
C ASN A 405 -1.49 17.01 14.19
N LEU A 406 -2.13 16.79 15.34
CA LEU A 406 -1.71 17.39 16.60
C LEU A 406 -0.28 16.97 16.98
N HIS A 407 0.02 15.68 16.86
CA HIS A 407 1.29 15.12 17.28
C HIS A 407 2.45 15.65 16.42
N ASP A 408 2.30 15.67 15.10
CA ASP A 408 3.27 16.21 14.15
C ASP A 408 3.56 17.69 14.42
N TYR A 409 2.52 18.49 14.70
CA TYR A 409 2.66 19.90 15.03
C TYR A 409 3.47 20.12 16.31
N LEU A 410 3.16 19.38 17.39
CA LEU A 410 3.85 19.53 18.66
C LEU A 410 5.33 19.14 18.56
N GLN A 411 5.64 18.10 17.79
CA GLN A 411 7.02 17.72 17.49
C GLN A 411 7.75 18.73 16.61
N GLY A 412 7.03 19.63 15.93
CA GLY A 412 7.61 20.53 14.95
C GLY A 412 8.11 19.80 13.72
N ARG A 413 7.32 18.83 13.23
CA ARG A 413 7.67 18.04 12.06
C ARG A 413 7.80 18.94 10.83
N GLN A 414 9.00 18.95 10.26
CA GLN A 414 9.37 19.67 9.05
C GLN A 414 9.88 18.68 8.01
N GLU A 415 9.74 19.08 6.75
CA GLU A 415 10.09 18.23 5.63
C GLU A 415 10.93 18.99 4.63
N TYR A 416 12.04 18.39 4.24
CA TYR A 416 13.04 18.99 3.38
C TYR A 416 13.29 18.08 2.17
N PRO A 417 13.23 18.61 0.94
CA PRO A 417 13.67 17.84 -0.22
C PRO A 417 15.15 17.48 -0.04
N ASN A 418 15.47 16.20 -0.06
CA ASN A 418 16.86 15.75 -0.19
C ASN A 418 17.14 15.60 -1.69
N GLY A 419 18.30 16.02 -2.18
CA GLY A 419 18.60 16.17 -3.62
C GLY A 419 18.53 14.90 -4.50
N ASN A 420 17.97 13.80 -4.00
CA ASN A 420 17.76 12.51 -4.66
C ASN A 420 16.27 12.18 -4.85
N ASP A 421 15.42 13.19 -5.09
CA ASP A 421 13.96 13.06 -5.15
C ASP A 421 13.30 12.51 -3.86
N GLY A 422 14.05 12.47 -2.76
CA GLY A 422 13.57 12.05 -1.44
C GLY A 422 13.15 13.23 -0.58
N VAL A 423 12.51 12.92 0.54
CA VAL A 423 12.14 13.93 1.54
C VAL A 423 12.67 13.49 2.90
N ASP A 424 13.53 14.34 3.49
CA ASP A 424 13.99 14.19 4.85
C ASP A 424 12.97 14.78 5.81
N ILE A 425 12.71 14.08 6.90
CA ILE A 425 11.82 14.54 7.97
C ILE A 425 12.68 14.93 9.16
N VAL A 426 12.53 16.18 9.60
CA VAL A 426 13.22 16.74 10.78
C VAL A 426 12.16 17.13 11.80
N TYR A 427 12.48 16.98 13.07
CA TYR A 427 11.60 17.37 14.18
C TYR A 427 12.35 18.38 15.06
N ASP A 428 11.66 19.43 15.51
CA ASP A 428 12.18 20.28 16.59
C ASP A 428 12.43 19.42 17.84
N ASN A 429 11.48 18.52 18.11
CA ASN A 429 11.29 17.84 19.37
C ASN A 429 10.67 16.45 19.12
N GLU A 430 11.47 15.46 18.70
CA GLU A 430 10.99 14.10 18.44
C GLU A 430 10.35 13.48 19.70
N MET A 431 9.13 12.99 19.55
CA MET A 431 8.35 12.29 20.58
C MET A 431 7.72 11.06 19.94
N LEU A 432 8.10 9.86 20.33
CA LEU A 432 7.58 8.64 19.71
C LEU A 432 6.18 8.30 20.25
N LEU A 433 5.15 8.43 19.41
CA LEU A 433 3.78 7.98 19.71
C LEU A 433 3.54 6.54 19.23
N GLU A 434 2.99 5.69 20.08
CA GLU A 434 2.47 4.36 19.71
C GLU A 434 1.00 4.23 20.11
N ILE A 435 0.17 3.83 19.13
CA ILE A 435 -1.28 3.65 19.30
C ILE A 435 -1.58 2.17 19.52
N TYR A 436 -2.42 1.88 20.48
CA TYR A 436 -2.94 0.56 20.82
C TYR A 436 -4.42 0.49 20.48
N HIS A 437 -4.88 -0.67 20.06
CA HIS A 437 -6.29 -1.02 19.93
C HIS A 437 -6.61 -2.17 20.88
N ASN A 438 -7.48 -1.92 21.86
CA ASN A 438 -7.85 -2.91 22.87
C ASN A 438 -6.63 -3.55 23.57
N GLY A 439 -5.58 -2.76 23.80
CA GLY A 439 -4.34 -3.24 24.43
C GLY A 439 -3.34 -3.92 23.49
N VAL A 440 -3.61 -3.99 22.18
CA VAL A 440 -2.70 -4.53 21.16
C VAL A 440 -2.07 -3.37 20.37
N PRO A 441 -0.74 -3.31 20.19
CA PRO A 441 -0.11 -2.24 19.41
C PRO A 441 -0.53 -2.30 17.95
N SER A 442 -0.77 -1.14 17.33
CA SER A 442 -1.19 -1.03 15.93
C SER A 442 -0.05 -1.36 14.97
N SER A 443 1.19 -1.09 15.38
CA SER A 443 2.41 -1.41 14.63
C SER A 443 3.08 -2.67 15.21
N GLY A 444 3.25 -3.71 14.39
CA GLY A 444 3.85 -5.00 14.79
C GLY A 444 5.35 -4.99 15.08
N SER A 445 6.05 -3.86 14.89
CA SER A 445 7.51 -3.76 15.06
C SER A 445 7.90 -2.66 16.05
N GLN A 446 8.29 -3.02 17.28
CA GLN A 446 8.88 -2.09 18.24
C GLN A 446 10.40 -2.02 18.04
N LEU A 447 10.85 -1.23 17.07
CA LEU A 447 12.28 -0.94 16.92
C LEU A 447 12.79 0.10 17.95
N ARG A 448 11.89 0.93 18.50
CA ARG A 448 12.22 1.95 19.52
C ARG A 448 11.17 1.98 20.62
N ARG A 449 11.58 2.38 21.83
CA ARG A 449 10.69 2.54 22.99
C ARG A 449 9.84 3.81 22.79
N PRO A 450 8.50 3.71 22.87
CA PRO A 450 7.61 4.86 22.70
C PRO A 450 7.67 5.82 23.90
N ASP A 451 7.52 7.10 23.61
CA ASP A 451 7.44 8.19 24.58
C ASP A 451 6.00 8.39 25.08
N LEU A 452 5.05 8.38 24.14
CA LEU A 452 3.61 8.49 24.37
C LEU A 452 2.92 7.21 23.92
N LEU A 453 2.00 6.74 24.76
CA LEU A 453 1.18 5.56 24.46
C LEU A 453 -0.28 5.91 24.64
N LEU A 454 -1.09 5.62 23.63
CA LEU A 454 -2.54 5.77 23.66
C LEU A 454 -3.20 4.44 23.34
N ASN A 455 -4.35 4.17 23.96
CA ASN A 455 -5.13 2.97 23.71
C ASN A 455 -6.57 3.31 23.37
N ASN A 456 -6.97 2.95 22.17
CA ASN A 456 -8.33 3.02 21.67
C ASN A 456 -9.09 1.75 22.11
N LEU A 457 -10.01 1.92 23.04
CA LEU A 457 -10.87 0.88 23.58
C LEU A 457 -12.19 0.86 22.79
N GLY A 458 -12.36 -0.21 22.02
CA GLY A 458 -13.60 -0.53 21.32
C GLY A 458 -14.04 0.48 20.26
N ARG A 459 -13.17 1.39 19.80
CA ARG A 459 -13.49 2.50 18.87
C ARG A 459 -14.36 3.60 19.45
N PHE A 460 -14.53 3.66 20.78
CA PHE A 460 -15.40 4.65 21.42
C PHE A 460 -14.77 5.35 22.62
N HIS A 461 -13.67 4.85 23.16
CA HIS A 461 -12.99 5.47 24.30
C HIS A 461 -11.48 5.43 24.13
N TRP A 462 -10.81 6.50 24.54
CA TRP A 462 -9.36 6.62 24.48
C TRP A 462 -8.81 6.76 25.88
N VAL A 463 -7.71 6.07 26.17
CA VAL A 463 -7.03 6.12 27.47
C VAL A 463 -5.51 6.19 27.30
N SER A 464 -4.82 6.70 28.31
CA SER A 464 -3.36 6.74 28.33
C SER A 464 -2.81 5.44 28.90
N LEU A 465 -1.72 4.96 28.32
CA LEU A 465 -0.91 3.91 28.94
C LEU A 465 0.39 4.55 29.44
N VAL A 466 0.71 4.39 30.71
CA VAL A 466 1.92 4.95 31.31
C VAL A 466 2.80 3.83 31.84
N GLU A 467 4.12 4.00 31.72
CA GLU A 467 5.06 3.03 32.27
C GLU A 467 5.27 3.31 33.77
N PRO A 468 5.18 2.27 34.64
CA PRO A 468 5.51 2.43 36.05
C PRO A 468 6.94 2.93 36.23
N SER A 469 7.09 3.84 37.16
CA SER A 469 8.26 4.70 37.35
C SER A 469 9.57 3.95 37.63
N ALA A 470 9.51 2.73 38.16
CA ALA A 470 10.67 1.89 38.39
C ALA A 470 11.39 1.48 37.08
N ALA A 471 10.73 1.55 35.93
CA ALA A 471 11.27 1.14 34.63
C ALA A 471 11.99 2.26 33.85
N ARG A 472 12.06 3.50 34.38
CA ARG A 472 12.71 4.66 33.71
C ARG A 472 13.91 5.25 34.47
N VAL A 473 14.30 4.70 35.63
CA VAL A 473 15.51 5.12 36.38
C VAL A 473 16.81 4.56 35.78
N SER A 474 16.80 3.99 34.57
CA SER A 474 18.03 3.79 33.80
C SER A 474 18.43 5.12 33.15
N SER A 475 19.20 5.92 33.90
CA SER A 475 19.82 7.17 33.47
C SER A 475 20.88 6.95 32.38
N PRO A 476 21.33 8.02 31.69
CA PRO A 476 22.22 7.93 30.54
C PRO A 476 23.63 7.49 30.95
N THR A 477 24.24 6.61 30.16
CA THR A 477 25.67 6.20 30.11
C THR A 477 26.42 5.92 31.43
N GLU A 478 26.95 4.69 31.49
CA GLU A 478 28.06 4.14 32.31
C GLU A 478 27.85 3.54 33.73
N ASN A 479 28.20 2.24 33.78
CA ASN A 479 28.95 1.44 34.77
C ASN A 479 28.48 1.22 36.24
N HIS A 480 28.30 -0.08 36.52
CA HIS A 480 28.44 -0.84 37.78
C HIS A 480 27.91 -0.26 39.11
N ALA A 481 26.83 -0.86 39.65
CA ALA A 481 26.90 -1.93 40.66
C ALA A 481 25.51 -2.14 41.30
N LYS A 482 25.09 -3.40 41.36
CA LYS A 482 23.81 -3.88 41.91
C LYS A 482 23.69 -3.59 43.42
N LYS A 483 22.51 -3.14 43.85
CA LYS A 483 21.95 -3.56 45.15
C LYS A 483 20.43 -3.68 45.06
N THR A 484 19.96 -4.92 45.13
CA THR A 484 18.55 -5.30 45.23
C THR A 484 18.08 -5.11 46.67
N VAL A 485 16.98 -4.40 46.87
CA VAL A 485 16.20 -4.46 48.12
C VAL A 485 14.79 -4.93 47.75
N VAL A 486 14.44 -6.11 48.25
CA VAL A 486 13.15 -6.77 48.08
C VAL A 486 12.19 -6.20 49.11
N PHE A 487 11.04 -5.69 48.68
CA PHE A 487 9.84 -5.60 49.51
C PHE A 487 8.79 -6.55 48.97
N LYS A 488 8.42 -7.53 49.81
CA LYS A 488 7.29 -8.44 49.62
C LYS A 488 6.00 -7.66 49.86
N LEU A 489 5.02 -7.83 48.98
CA LEU A 489 3.61 -7.67 49.31
C LEU A 489 2.89 -8.95 48.88
N GLU A 490 2.28 -9.59 49.86
CA GLU A 490 1.58 -10.86 49.75
C GLU A 490 0.18 -10.69 49.15
N ASP A 491 -0.09 -11.59 48.20
CA ASP A 491 -1.34 -12.23 47.77
C ASP A 491 -2.69 -11.54 47.94
N LYS A 492 -3.41 -11.44 46.80
CA LYS A 492 -4.76 -12.00 46.59
C LYS A 492 -5.13 -11.97 45.09
N SER A 493 -4.71 -12.98 44.33
CA SER A 493 -5.26 -13.36 43.00
C SER A 493 -4.36 -14.44 42.37
N LYS A 494 -4.44 -15.70 42.81
CA LYS A 494 -3.54 -16.75 42.31
C LYS A 494 -4.21 -18.02 41.75
N GLU A 495 -5.51 -17.97 41.47
CA GLU A 495 -6.19 -19.18 40.96
C GLU A 495 -6.54 -19.13 39.47
N GLU A 496 -6.53 -17.95 38.83
CA GLU A 496 -6.77 -17.83 37.37
C GLU A 496 -5.49 -17.63 36.54
N ASP A 497 -4.44 -16.99 37.08
CA ASP A 497 -3.16 -16.75 36.38
C ASP A 497 -2.28 -18.00 36.23
N SER A 498 -2.53 -19.06 37.01
CA SER A 498 -1.73 -20.30 36.96
C SER A 498 -1.96 -21.08 35.65
N ARG A 499 -3.12 -20.93 35.00
CA ARG A 499 -3.44 -21.63 33.75
C ARG A 499 -2.86 -20.95 32.50
N LEU A 500 -2.74 -19.62 32.51
CA LEU A 500 -2.16 -18.85 31.40
C LEU A 500 -0.61 -18.89 31.40
N SER A 501 0.01 -18.93 32.57
CA SER A 501 1.49 -18.94 32.71
C SER A 501 2.14 -20.24 32.22
N ILE A 502 1.41 -21.37 32.24
CA ILE A 502 1.91 -22.67 31.77
C ILE A 502 1.94 -22.74 30.22
N HIS A 503 1.05 -22.03 29.51
CA HIS A 503 1.10 -21.96 28.04
C HIS A 503 2.07 -20.90 27.51
N LEU A 504 2.25 -19.76 28.20
CA LEU A 504 3.19 -18.71 27.79
C LEU A 504 4.67 -19.05 28.08
N SER A 505 4.95 -19.89 29.07
CA SER A 505 6.33 -20.34 29.37
C SER A 505 6.87 -21.39 28.40
N GLN A 506 6.01 -22.03 27.60
CA GLN A 506 6.42 -22.96 26.54
C GLN A 506 6.73 -22.25 25.20
N ALA A 507 6.14 -21.06 24.95
CA ALA A 507 6.44 -20.27 23.75
C ALA A 507 7.72 -19.42 23.87
N ASN A 508 8.09 -18.98 25.08
CA ASN A 508 9.25 -18.10 25.31
C ASN A 508 10.60 -18.82 25.48
N LYS A 509 10.65 -20.15 25.36
CA LYS A 509 11.91 -20.92 25.43
C LYS A 509 12.64 -21.04 24.09
N THR A 510 12.04 -20.62 22.97
CA THR A 510 12.62 -20.83 21.63
C THR A 510 13.24 -19.58 20.99
N THR A 511 13.18 -18.41 21.64
CA THR A 511 13.60 -17.13 21.00
C THR A 511 14.95 -16.59 21.46
N ASN A 512 15.76 -17.38 22.16
CA ASN A 512 17.13 -17.01 22.53
C ASN A 512 18.10 -18.13 22.17
N GLN A 513 18.18 -18.45 20.89
CA GLN A 513 19.35 -19.10 20.29
C GLN A 513 19.41 -18.72 18.81
N SER A 514 20.43 -17.92 18.47
CA SER A 514 20.84 -17.65 17.09
C SER A 514 21.52 -18.90 16.55
N THR A 515 20.73 -19.83 16.02
CA THR A 515 21.21 -20.93 15.17
C THR A 515 20.37 -20.97 13.91
N THR A 516 21.05 -21.07 12.77
CA THR A 516 20.52 -21.20 11.40
C THR A 516 19.88 -22.57 11.16
N ASP A 517 18.99 -23.00 12.05
CA ASP A 517 18.27 -24.25 11.90
C ASP A 517 16.99 -24.04 11.08
N PRO A 518 16.67 -24.92 10.12
CA PRO A 518 15.48 -24.79 9.31
C PRO A 518 14.22 -24.90 10.19
N ILE A 519 13.38 -23.85 10.16
CA ILE A 519 12.08 -23.80 10.85
C ILE A 519 11.30 -25.08 10.51
N SER A 520 10.79 -25.77 11.53
CA SER A 520 10.05 -27.01 11.30
C SER A 520 8.77 -26.73 10.48
N PRO A 521 8.31 -27.66 9.61
CA PRO A 521 7.09 -27.46 8.83
C PRO A 521 5.86 -27.09 9.68
N THR A 522 5.80 -27.62 10.92
CA THR A 522 4.78 -27.29 11.92
C THR A 522 4.81 -25.82 12.34
N GLU A 523 5.99 -25.32 12.71
CA GLU A 523 6.16 -23.92 13.13
C GLU A 523 5.86 -22.95 11.99
N ASN A 524 6.26 -23.31 10.77
CA ASN A 524 5.95 -22.51 9.58
C ASN A 524 4.44 -22.43 9.31
N ARG A 525 3.73 -23.57 9.35
CA ARG A 525 2.26 -23.59 9.19
C ARG A 525 1.54 -22.85 10.31
N MET A 526 2.01 -22.94 11.55
CA MET A 526 1.46 -22.18 12.67
C MET A 526 1.64 -20.67 12.47
N ALA A 527 2.84 -20.25 12.06
CA ALA A 527 3.13 -18.84 11.76
C ALA A 527 2.22 -18.30 10.66
N HIS A 528 1.99 -19.06 9.59
CA HIS A 528 1.07 -18.66 8.50
C HIS A 528 -0.37 -18.45 8.98
N LEU A 529 -0.89 -19.34 9.84
CA LEU A 529 -2.25 -19.22 10.38
C LEU A 529 -2.41 -18.01 11.32
N THR A 530 -1.37 -17.71 12.10
CA THR A 530 -1.35 -16.51 12.95
C THR A 530 -1.23 -15.26 12.08
N PHE A 531 -0.37 -15.26 11.07
CA PHE A 531 -0.15 -14.13 10.17
C PHE A 531 -1.40 -13.75 9.38
N CYS A 532 -2.17 -14.71 8.86
CA CYS A 532 -3.41 -14.42 8.15
C CYS A 532 -4.61 -14.11 9.07
N GLY A 533 -4.43 -14.14 10.39
CA GLY A 533 -5.46 -13.85 11.38
C GLY A 533 -6.45 -14.99 11.65
N PHE A 534 -6.25 -16.19 11.07
CA PHE A 534 -7.16 -17.33 11.24
C PHE A 534 -7.34 -17.70 12.71
N ASN A 535 -6.23 -17.77 13.48
CA ASN A 535 -6.27 -18.08 14.91
C ASN A 535 -7.06 -17.04 15.71
N THR A 536 -6.84 -15.76 15.43
CA THR A 536 -7.52 -14.64 16.09
C THR A 536 -9.03 -14.68 15.84
N TYR A 537 -9.46 -14.92 14.61
CA TYR A 537 -10.89 -15.01 14.31
C TYR A 537 -11.56 -16.27 14.89
N LEU A 538 -10.81 -17.37 15.02
CA LEU A 538 -11.30 -18.57 15.67
C LEU A 538 -11.54 -18.34 17.17
N GLU A 539 -10.62 -17.67 17.86
CA GLU A 539 -10.80 -17.25 19.26
C GLU A 539 -11.99 -16.29 19.44
N GLN A 540 -12.11 -15.30 18.55
CA GLN A 540 -13.27 -14.40 18.55
C GLN A 540 -14.60 -15.13 18.34
N LEU A 541 -14.61 -16.19 17.51
CA LEU A 541 -15.81 -17.00 17.29
C LEU A 541 -16.21 -17.74 18.58
N GLU A 542 -15.24 -18.30 19.29
CA GLU A 542 -15.44 -18.98 20.58
C GLU A 542 -15.96 -18.02 21.65
N GLU A 543 -15.33 -16.86 21.80
CA GLU A 543 -15.78 -15.81 22.73
C GLU A 543 -17.20 -15.35 22.39
N LYS A 544 -17.49 -15.16 21.10
CA LYS A 544 -18.82 -14.73 20.66
C LYS A 544 -19.87 -15.81 20.90
N ALA A 545 -19.53 -17.07 20.70
CA ALA A 545 -20.40 -18.20 21.00
C ALA A 545 -20.76 -18.24 22.50
N ALA A 546 -19.78 -18.01 23.39
CA ALA A 546 -20.01 -17.94 24.84
C ALA A 546 -20.97 -16.81 25.23
N LEU A 547 -20.83 -15.64 24.60
CA LEU A 547 -21.73 -14.49 24.84
C LEU A 547 -23.16 -14.73 24.33
N LEU A 548 -23.33 -15.56 23.30
CA LEU A 548 -24.63 -15.87 22.73
C LEU A 548 -25.48 -16.81 23.58
N VAL A 549 -24.91 -17.56 24.53
CA VAL A 549 -25.67 -18.46 25.43
C VAL A 549 -26.85 -17.72 26.07
N LYS A 550 -26.67 -16.45 26.41
CA LYS A 550 -27.71 -15.61 27.04
C LYS A 550 -28.77 -15.08 26.05
N LYS A 551 -28.48 -15.05 24.75
CA LYS A 551 -29.32 -14.41 23.72
C LYS A 551 -30.02 -15.42 22.81
N SER A 552 -29.34 -16.50 22.47
CA SER A 552 -29.81 -17.55 21.56
C SER A 552 -28.98 -18.81 21.82
N VAL A 553 -29.52 -19.72 22.63
CA VAL A 553 -28.87 -21.00 22.97
C VAL A 553 -28.52 -21.78 21.70
N LYS A 554 -29.46 -21.86 20.73
CA LYS A 554 -29.23 -22.54 19.45
C LYS A 554 -28.09 -21.94 18.64
N ALA A 555 -28.03 -20.61 18.51
CA ALA A 555 -26.95 -19.96 17.77
C ALA A 555 -25.60 -20.10 18.48
N SER A 556 -25.60 -20.12 19.82
CA SER A 556 -24.41 -20.40 20.63
C SER A 556 -23.89 -21.83 20.40
N GLU A 557 -24.78 -22.83 20.49
CA GLU A 557 -24.43 -24.24 20.25
C GLU A 557 -23.87 -24.46 18.84
N GLU A 558 -24.50 -23.87 17.82
CA GLU A 558 -24.03 -23.97 16.44
C GLU A 558 -22.68 -23.27 16.22
N ALA A 559 -22.46 -22.11 16.84
CA ALA A 559 -21.19 -21.40 16.77
C ALA A 559 -20.06 -22.18 17.47
N PHE A 560 -20.32 -22.77 18.64
CA PHE A 560 -19.36 -23.64 19.31
C PHE A 560 -19.04 -24.90 18.50
N ASN A 561 -20.04 -25.53 17.89
CA ASN A 561 -19.83 -26.70 17.03
C ASN A 561 -18.97 -26.34 15.80
N LEU A 562 -19.28 -25.23 15.12
CA LEU A 562 -18.48 -24.76 14.00
C LEU A 562 -17.03 -24.43 14.43
N CYS A 563 -16.86 -23.74 15.56
CA CYS A 563 -15.55 -23.43 16.12
C CYS A 563 -14.74 -24.71 16.41
N ALA A 564 -15.36 -25.71 17.02
CA ALA A 564 -14.71 -27.00 17.30
C ALA A 564 -14.29 -27.73 16.02
N ARG A 565 -15.14 -27.75 14.98
CA ARG A 565 -14.81 -28.36 13.68
C ARG A 565 -13.65 -27.63 12.98
N LEU A 566 -13.64 -26.30 13.01
CA LEU A 566 -12.55 -25.48 12.45
C LEU A 566 -11.23 -25.68 13.22
N ALA A 567 -11.29 -25.76 14.55
CA ALA A 567 -10.14 -26.03 15.40
C ALA A 567 -9.55 -27.43 15.14
N GLU A 568 -10.39 -28.41 14.79
CA GLU A 568 -9.95 -29.76 14.46
C GLU A 568 -9.24 -29.83 13.10
N GLU A 569 -9.76 -29.15 12.07
CA GLU A 569 -9.06 -29.02 10.78
C GLU A 569 -7.74 -28.27 10.95
N ARG A 570 -7.70 -27.25 11.82
CA ARG A 570 -6.46 -26.54 12.18
C ARG A 570 -5.42 -27.51 12.74
N LYS A 571 -5.80 -28.36 13.71
CA LYS A 571 -4.91 -29.37 14.31
C LYS A 571 -4.38 -30.35 13.26
N LYS A 572 -5.24 -30.82 12.34
CA LYS A 572 -4.83 -31.69 11.24
C LYS A 572 -3.83 -31.01 10.30
N PHE A 573 -4.00 -29.72 10.03
CA PHE A 573 -3.11 -28.96 9.15
C PHE A 573 -1.72 -28.72 9.74
N ILE A 574 -1.63 -28.42 11.04
CA ILE A 574 -0.35 -28.15 11.73
C ILE A 574 0.35 -29.41 12.25
N ALA A 575 -0.23 -30.61 12.11
CA ALA A 575 0.40 -31.81 12.64
C ALA A 575 1.77 -32.06 11.97
N PRO A 576 2.80 -32.55 12.70
CA PRO A 576 4.16 -32.71 12.18
C PRO A 576 4.28 -33.51 10.87
N ASN A 577 3.37 -34.48 10.68
CA ASN A 577 3.32 -35.35 9.50
C ASN A 577 2.13 -35.04 8.58
N ALA A 578 1.58 -33.83 8.66
CA ALA A 578 0.38 -33.48 7.91
C ALA A 578 0.66 -33.37 6.41
N THR A 579 0.01 -34.22 5.62
CA THR A 579 0.01 -34.22 4.15
C THR A 579 -0.96 -33.20 3.55
N MET A 580 -1.84 -32.62 4.38
CA MET A 580 -2.85 -31.66 3.96
C MET A 580 -2.19 -30.40 3.38
N SER A 581 -2.50 -30.10 2.13
CA SER A 581 -2.02 -28.86 1.49
C SER A 581 -2.77 -27.64 2.04
N THR A 582 -2.18 -26.46 1.90
CA THR A 582 -2.84 -25.20 2.30
C THR A 582 -4.17 -24.98 1.57
N LYS A 583 -4.23 -25.35 0.29
CA LYS A 583 -5.46 -25.29 -0.51
C LYS A 583 -6.52 -26.24 0.03
N GLU A 584 -6.14 -27.48 0.32
CA GLU A 584 -7.05 -28.48 0.88
C GLU A 584 -7.57 -28.05 2.25
N PHE A 585 -6.72 -27.50 3.12
CA PHE A 585 -7.14 -26.94 4.41
C PHE A 585 -8.16 -25.80 4.22
N ALA A 586 -7.88 -24.87 3.30
CA ALA A 586 -8.79 -23.75 3.02
C ALA A 586 -10.15 -24.23 2.47
N GLU A 587 -10.15 -25.17 1.53
CA GLU A 587 -11.37 -25.76 0.96
C GLU A 587 -12.20 -26.48 2.02
N ARG A 588 -11.57 -27.26 2.90
CA ARG A 588 -12.25 -27.95 4.01
C ARG A 588 -12.91 -26.95 4.96
N CYS A 589 -12.16 -25.94 5.43
CA CYS A 589 -12.70 -24.91 6.32
C CYS A 589 -13.83 -24.10 5.67
N GLN A 590 -13.72 -23.75 4.38
CA GLN A 590 -14.81 -23.11 3.64
C GLN A 590 -16.05 -24.01 3.54
N GLY A 591 -15.86 -25.33 3.34
CA GLY A 591 -16.93 -26.32 3.38
C GLY A 591 -17.66 -26.31 4.72
N LEU A 592 -16.92 -26.36 5.84
CA LEU A 592 -17.48 -26.30 7.19
C LEU A 592 -18.34 -25.04 7.43
N ILE A 593 -17.87 -23.88 6.96
CA ILE A 593 -18.60 -22.61 7.08
C ILE A 593 -19.88 -22.61 6.22
N LYS A 594 -19.83 -23.19 5.01
CA LYS A 594 -21.00 -23.29 4.12
C LYS A 594 -22.07 -24.25 4.65
N GLU A 595 -21.65 -25.34 5.29
CA GLU A 595 -22.53 -26.36 5.89
C GLU A 595 -23.13 -25.92 7.23
N ALA A 596 -22.56 -24.90 7.87
CA ALA A 596 -23.06 -24.41 9.15
C ALA A 596 -24.53 -23.95 9.01
N PRO A 597 -25.41 -24.23 9.99
CA PRO A 597 -26.82 -23.87 9.88
C PRO A 597 -27.00 -22.34 9.80
N LYS A 598 -27.30 -21.88 8.59
CA LYS A 598 -27.38 -20.44 8.28
C LYS A 598 -28.50 -19.73 9.02
N CYS A 599 -29.61 -20.41 9.27
CA CYS A 599 -30.84 -19.82 9.78
C CYS A 599 -30.74 -19.21 11.19
N HIS A 600 -29.77 -19.62 12.02
CA HIS A 600 -29.55 -19.07 13.35
C HIS A 600 -28.29 -18.20 13.43
N LEU A 601 -27.20 -18.57 12.76
CA LEU A 601 -25.95 -17.80 12.77
C LEU A 601 -26.07 -16.47 12.00
N GLU A 602 -26.76 -16.44 10.84
CA GLU A 602 -26.89 -15.23 10.03
C GLU A 602 -27.71 -14.13 10.71
N LYS A 603 -28.56 -14.49 11.68
CA LYS A 603 -29.33 -13.53 12.49
C LYS A 603 -28.43 -12.71 13.43
N HIS A 604 -27.18 -13.11 13.62
CA HIS A 604 -26.23 -12.44 14.49
C HIS A 604 -25.11 -11.79 13.66
N ARG A 605 -25.27 -10.49 13.34
CA ARG A 605 -24.30 -9.69 12.57
C ARG A 605 -22.84 -9.86 13.03
N GLY A 606 -22.61 -9.97 14.35
CA GLY A 606 -21.28 -10.18 14.90
C GLY A 606 -20.64 -11.51 14.51
N ILE A 607 -21.42 -12.59 14.43
CA ILE A 607 -20.93 -13.88 13.90
C ILE A 607 -20.66 -13.77 12.41
N GLY A 608 -21.54 -13.14 11.64
CA GLY A 608 -21.32 -12.93 10.21
C GLY A 608 -20.00 -12.22 9.90
N ILE A 609 -19.65 -11.19 10.67
CA ILE A 609 -18.36 -10.48 10.55
C ILE A 609 -17.19 -11.42 10.85
N ILE A 610 -17.25 -12.20 11.93
CA ILE A 610 -16.17 -13.13 12.30
C ILE A 610 -16.00 -14.22 11.23
N LEU A 611 -17.08 -14.81 10.73
CA LEU A 611 -17.04 -15.83 9.69
C LEU A 611 -16.46 -15.30 8.38
N ASN A 612 -16.77 -14.05 7.99
CA ASN A 612 -16.14 -13.40 6.85
C ASN A 612 -14.64 -13.17 7.08
N GLY A 613 -14.24 -12.79 8.30
CA GLY A 613 -12.83 -12.70 8.68
C GLY A 613 -12.09 -14.03 8.52
N ILE A 614 -12.70 -15.14 8.95
CA ILE A 614 -12.17 -16.50 8.75
C ILE A 614 -12.06 -16.81 7.24
N LEU A 615 -13.10 -16.54 6.43
CA LEU A 615 -13.06 -16.78 4.99
C LEU A 615 -11.93 -15.99 4.30
N ASN A 616 -11.74 -14.73 4.67
CA ASN A 616 -10.67 -13.90 4.12
C ASN A 616 -9.29 -14.40 4.55
N ALA A 617 -9.13 -14.82 5.81
CA ALA A 617 -7.91 -15.46 6.29
C ALA A 617 -7.57 -16.72 5.48
N LEU A 618 -8.57 -17.54 5.13
CA LEU A 618 -8.40 -18.74 4.30
C LEU A 618 -8.02 -18.40 2.84
N ILE A 619 -8.60 -17.34 2.27
CA ILE A 619 -8.24 -16.86 0.94
C ILE A 619 -6.79 -16.35 0.92
N CYS A 620 -6.41 -15.53 1.91
CA CYS A 620 -5.04 -15.07 2.10
C CYS A 620 -4.07 -16.26 2.22
N LEU A 621 -4.42 -17.26 3.03
CA LEU A 621 -3.60 -18.44 3.24
C LEU A 621 -3.41 -19.26 1.95
N ALA A 622 -4.47 -19.45 1.16
CA ALA A 622 -4.40 -20.12 -0.14
C ALA A 622 -3.53 -19.35 -1.14
N ASN A 623 -3.60 -18.01 -1.12
CA ASN A 623 -2.78 -17.14 -1.98
C ASN A 623 -1.31 -17.07 -1.56
N ILE A 624 -1.02 -17.13 -0.25
CA ILE A 624 0.34 -17.22 0.27
C ILE A 624 1.01 -18.50 -0.24
N ALA A 625 0.31 -19.63 -0.19
CA ALA A 625 0.83 -20.91 -0.67
C ALA A 625 1.08 -20.97 -2.19
N LEU A 626 0.44 -20.11 -2.99
CA LEU A 626 0.71 -19.97 -4.42
C LEU A 626 1.96 -19.12 -4.72
N ARG A 627 2.45 -18.35 -3.74
CA ARG A 627 3.58 -17.39 -3.90
C ARG A 627 4.87 -17.83 -3.19
N THR A 628 4.90 -18.98 -2.52
CA THR A 628 6.05 -19.49 -1.73
C THR A 628 7.27 -19.97 -2.56
N GLY A 629 7.52 -19.39 -3.72
CA GLY A 629 8.89 -19.27 -4.25
C GLY A 629 9.68 -18.12 -3.61
N ASN A 630 8.98 -17.12 -3.03
CA ASN A 630 9.60 -15.85 -2.60
C ASN A 630 9.52 -15.56 -1.09
N PHE A 631 9.17 -16.55 -0.26
CA PHE A 631 9.04 -16.36 1.19
C PHE A 631 10.38 -16.07 1.90
N ILE A 632 11.52 -16.26 1.22
CA ILE A 632 12.88 -16.18 1.79
C ILE A 632 13.45 -14.73 1.80
N TYR A 633 12.84 -13.76 1.10
CA TYR A 633 13.50 -12.46 0.84
C TYR A 633 12.90 -11.19 1.50
N GLY A 634 12.08 -11.33 2.54
CA GLY A 634 11.90 -10.25 3.54
C GLY A 634 11.35 -8.91 3.04
N ARG A 635 10.49 -8.87 2.01
CA ARG A 635 9.70 -7.69 1.65
C ARG A 635 8.21 -7.98 1.86
N TYR A 636 7.60 -7.26 2.79
CA TYR A 636 6.19 -7.40 3.14
C TYR A 636 5.38 -6.23 2.56
N GLU A 637 4.38 -6.54 1.74
CA GLU A 637 3.19 -5.69 1.63
C GLU A 637 2.07 -6.40 2.40
N LEU A 638 1.55 -5.74 3.44
CA LEU A 638 0.40 -6.23 4.18
C LEU A 638 -0.84 -6.13 3.27
N ILE A 639 -1.35 -7.28 2.82
CA ILE A 639 -2.72 -7.35 2.31
C ILE A 639 -3.62 -7.48 3.53
N ASP A 640 -4.31 -6.39 3.89
CA ASP A 640 -5.37 -6.42 4.91
C ASP A 640 -6.46 -7.41 4.46
N PRO A 641 -6.71 -8.50 5.20
CA PRO A 641 -7.75 -9.47 4.86
C PRO A 641 -9.15 -8.85 4.77
N ASN A 642 -9.40 -7.69 5.38
CA ASN A 642 -10.67 -6.99 5.29
C ASN A 642 -10.93 -6.35 3.91
N ARG A 643 -9.95 -6.35 3.00
CA ARG A 643 -10.02 -5.70 1.67
C ARG A 643 -10.39 -6.62 0.50
N ILE A 644 -10.57 -7.93 0.71
CA ILE A 644 -10.90 -8.86 -0.39
C ILE A 644 -12.44 -8.97 -0.53
N ASN A 645 -13.01 -8.26 -1.52
CA ASN A 645 -14.42 -8.36 -1.88
C ASN A 645 -14.66 -9.57 -2.82
N THR A 646 -15.67 -10.40 -2.53
CA THR A 646 -16.17 -11.47 -3.43
C THR A 646 -16.71 -10.97 -4.78
N GLU A 647 -17.01 -9.67 -4.90
CA GLU A 647 -17.53 -9.00 -6.10
C GLU A 647 -16.46 -8.79 -7.17
N SER A 648 -15.18 -8.76 -6.79
CA SER A 648 -14.03 -8.72 -7.72
C SER A 648 -13.97 -9.94 -8.66
N ILE A 649 -14.62 -11.05 -8.29
CA ILE A 649 -14.77 -12.24 -9.13
C ILE A 649 -15.90 -12.08 -10.17
N LYS A 650 -16.92 -11.26 -9.89
CA LYS A 650 -17.97 -10.89 -10.86
C LYS A 650 -17.48 -9.83 -11.84
N GLN A 651 -16.59 -8.94 -11.41
CA GLN A 651 -15.99 -7.87 -12.24
C GLN A 651 -15.17 -8.42 -13.42
N VAL A 652 -14.54 -9.59 -13.29
CA VAL A 652 -13.80 -10.24 -14.40
C VAL A 652 -14.73 -10.59 -15.58
N LYS A 653 -15.99 -10.96 -15.32
CA LYS A 653 -16.98 -11.19 -16.39
C LYS A 653 -17.60 -9.90 -16.94
N ALA A 654 -17.57 -8.81 -16.18
CA ALA A 654 -18.08 -7.51 -16.62
C ALA A 654 -17.09 -6.82 -17.59
N ILE A 655 -15.79 -7.00 -17.37
CA ILE A 655 -14.72 -6.45 -18.22
C ILE A 655 -14.82 -6.96 -19.68
N ASP A 656 -15.15 -8.24 -19.90
CA ASP A 656 -15.38 -8.79 -21.25
C ASP A 656 -16.59 -8.17 -21.96
N VAL A 657 -17.63 -7.78 -21.20
CA VAL A 657 -18.85 -7.15 -21.74
C VAL A 657 -18.61 -5.68 -22.09
N SER A 658 -17.83 -4.95 -21.28
CA SER A 658 -17.47 -3.55 -21.52
C SER A 658 -16.54 -3.37 -22.74
N LEU A 659 -15.68 -4.35 -23.04
CA LEU A 659 -14.80 -4.31 -24.21
C LEU A 659 -15.58 -4.40 -25.53
N GLU A 660 -16.64 -5.20 -25.59
CA GLU A 660 -17.53 -5.31 -26.76
C GLU A 660 -18.41 -4.06 -26.94
N ALA A 661 -18.86 -3.45 -25.84
CA ALA A 661 -19.62 -2.20 -25.88
C ALA A 661 -18.79 -1.03 -26.45
N LEU A 662 -17.50 -0.94 -26.07
CA LEU A 662 -16.58 0.08 -26.60
C LEU A 662 -16.26 -0.12 -28.08
N LYS A 663 -16.14 -1.38 -28.56
CA LYS A 663 -16.00 -1.68 -30.00
C LYS A 663 -17.23 -1.26 -30.81
N ALA A 664 -18.43 -1.42 -30.25
CA ALA A 664 -19.69 -1.04 -30.90
C ALA A 664 -19.86 0.49 -31.04
N ILE A 665 -19.33 1.28 -30.11
CA ILE A 665 -19.31 2.75 -30.18
C ILE A 665 -18.41 3.22 -31.33
N ARG A 666 -17.21 2.65 -31.45
CA ARG A 666 -16.26 2.96 -32.53
C ARG A 666 -16.83 2.67 -33.92
N ALA A 667 -17.52 1.53 -34.07
CA ALA A 667 -18.16 1.17 -35.34
C ALA A 667 -19.27 2.16 -35.79
N ARG A 668 -19.93 2.85 -34.84
CA ARG A 668 -20.93 3.88 -35.14
C ARG A 668 -20.31 5.22 -35.53
N ASP A 669 -19.18 5.59 -34.92
CA ASP A 669 -18.48 6.84 -35.23
C ASP A 669 -17.78 6.77 -36.59
N ASP A 670 -17.21 5.61 -36.94
CA ASP A 670 -16.60 5.38 -38.26
C ASP A 670 -17.64 5.42 -39.40
N GLN A 671 -18.90 5.02 -39.14
CA GLN A 671 -19.99 5.13 -40.13
C GLN A 671 -20.47 6.57 -40.35
N LYS A 672 -20.33 7.47 -39.37
CA LYS A 672 -20.70 8.89 -39.51
C LYS A 672 -19.66 9.71 -40.29
N LEU A 673 -18.40 9.27 -40.33
CA LEU A 673 -17.31 9.94 -41.05
C LEU A 673 -17.29 9.67 -42.57
N ILE A 674 -17.98 8.63 -43.05
CA ILE A 674 -17.99 8.25 -44.48
C ILE A 674 -19.14 8.93 -45.27
N GLY A 675 -20.04 9.65 -44.58
CA GLY A 675 -21.32 10.12 -45.15
C GLY A 675 -21.46 11.62 -45.47
N LEU A 676 -20.40 12.44 -45.45
CA LEU A 676 -20.53 13.88 -45.74
C LEU A 676 -19.90 14.26 -47.10
N PRO A 677 -20.65 14.87 -48.03
CA PRO A 677 -20.10 15.34 -49.30
C PRO A 677 -19.20 16.57 -49.10
N PRO A 678 -18.25 16.84 -50.02
CA PRO A 678 -17.29 17.91 -49.84
C PRO A 678 -17.99 19.28 -49.85
N LEU A 679 -17.70 20.08 -48.81
CA LEU A 679 -18.19 21.46 -48.66
C LEU A 679 -17.71 22.32 -49.83
N ALA A 680 -18.66 22.83 -50.61
CA ALA A 680 -18.42 23.84 -51.61
C ALA A 680 -17.92 25.15 -50.96
N VAL A 681 -16.88 25.74 -51.56
CA VAL A 681 -16.33 27.04 -51.18
C VAL A 681 -17.38 28.12 -51.45
N ALA A 682 -17.85 28.79 -50.40
CA ALA A 682 -18.73 29.96 -50.51
C ALA A 682 -17.90 31.26 -50.49
N PRO A 683 -18.29 32.28 -51.27
CA PRO A 683 -17.48 33.45 -51.55
C PRO A 683 -17.57 34.51 -50.43
N GLU A 684 -16.54 35.34 -50.38
CA GLU A 684 -16.40 36.48 -49.48
C GLU A 684 -17.58 37.46 -49.57
N SER A 685 -18.00 38.01 -48.42
CA SER A 685 -18.86 39.18 -48.32
C SER A 685 -18.55 39.99 -47.05
N PRO A 686 -18.89 41.29 -47.00
CA PRO A 686 -17.90 42.34 -46.83
C PRO A 686 -18.02 43.05 -45.47
N ARG A 687 -16.99 43.84 -45.19
CA ARG A 687 -16.86 44.69 -44.00
C ARG A 687 -18.01 45.71 -43.85
N PHE A 688 -18.48 45.83 -42.61
CA PHE A 688 -19.02 47.00 -41.91
C PHE A 688 -19.89 48.02 -42.68
N LYS A 689 -21.16 48.12 -42.27
CA LYS A 689 -21.67 49.23 -41.44
C LYS A 689 -22.79 48.76 -40.53
#